data_AF-A0AAW8E8G8-F1
#
_entry.id   AF-A0AAW8E8G8-F1
#
_cell.length_a   1.000
_cell.length_b   1.000
_cell.length_c   1.000
_cell.angle_alpha   90.00
_cell.angle_beta   90.00
_cell.angle_gamma   90.00
#
_symmetry.space_group_name_H-M   'P 1'
#
loop_
_entity.id
_entity.type
_entity.pdbx_description
1 polymer ?
#
loop_
_entity_poly.entity_id
_entity_poly.type
_entity_poly.pdbx_seq_one_letter_code
_entity_poly.pdbx_strand_id
1 'polypeptide(L)'
;MPVPFQRVYIESAGYFMPGEPIPNERMDAYIAPLNRMSERIKRRILAENGILTRHYAIDEEGMTRHTNAQLAACAIRDCLRRGGAELSRVSLLASGSSGGDTLMPGFANMIQGELAAPPMETLSVHGICAAGVSAIQSAAQGIELGAHRSALAVASEMPSRLFKRSRFAARGYETDFDSHFLRWMLSDGAGALLLSDGAPALAGNPGLRLRLKWVHQRAFSGDYPVCMQLGLTEDRARGHLDFGSWAEAEAAGALSLRQDIRLLPHLFDIGIHEYATLVQGGWLDPKRIDHFLCHYSSEKFIPVVEDLMAKADLAIPRERWWSNLAWRGNTGAASILVMLSEFLHSKALKPGEQIFCYVPESGRFMAAYMLLEVEAAEAPARAVAVPRTTADAAPDEEAAIAPPHDPAAAPEGLGALLTELAGIWHDYRSRAWRTPLIRQIRERRLALPDYLNWMEQWIPQVREGSRWMREGAASLTGPYQALAALIDVHAGEEQDDFNILFSDYRKAGGTVERIDDLRRNPGGEALNAYLHGLAATRNPIGLLGAIYIIEGTGQRIVPALLPLIKAGLKLPPDAFRFLEYHGHNDENHLNRWLAAVEMVMVVEGGEGAEGRGRAARQIIDTARHTAALYLMQFQHITQRMPHEPNA
;
A
#
# COMPACT_ATOMS: atom_id res chain seq x y z
N MET A 1 10.82 3.30 -9.60
CA MET A 1 12.23 2.87 -9.65
C MET A 1 12.96 3.46 -8.45
N PRO A 2 13.84 2.68 -7.80
CA PRO A 2 14.69 3.19 -6.71
C PRO A 2 15.58 4.35 -7.15
N VAL A 3 15.92 5.23 -6.20
CA VAL A 3 16.90 6.31 -6.35
C VAL A 3 18.27 5.76 -5.92
N PRO A 4 19.21 5.52 -6.84
CA PRO A 4 20.53 5.00 -6.51
C PRO A 4 21.48 6.10 -6.02
N PHE A 5 22.42 5.70 -5.15
CA PHE A 5 23.49 6.54 -4.63
C PHE A 5 24.83 5.82 -4.78
N GLN A 6 25.83 6.56 -5.25
CA GLN A 6 27.19 6.07 -5.50
C GLN A 6 28.17 6.61 -4.47
N ARG A 7 27.98 7.85 -4.02
CA ARG A 7 28.93 8.54 -3.15
C ARG A 7 28.38 8.86 -1.75
N VAL A 8 27.17 8.43 -1.42
CA VAL A 8 26.55 8.76 -0.14
C VAL A 8 26.85 7.70 0.91
N TYR A 9 27.49 8.12 2.01
CA TYR A 9 27.82 7.25 3.13
C TYR A 9 27.21 7.78 4.43
N ILE A 10 26.81 6.86 5.32
CA ILE A 10 26.48 7.17 6.70
C ILE A 10 27.78 7.24 7.50
N GLU A 11 28.10 8.43 8.01
CA GLU A 11 29.28 8.70 8.86
C GLU A 11 28.99 8.29 10.31
N SER A 12 27.82 8.67 10.82
CA SER A 12 27.37 8.33 12.15
C SER A 12 25.84 8.32 12.26
N ALA A 13 25.36 7.69 13.33
CA ALA A 13 23.95 7.59 13.67
C ALA A 13 23.76 7.84 15.16
N GLY A 14 22.79 8.66 15.54
CA GLY A 14 22.44 8.97 16.92
C GLY A 14 20.94 8.83 17.19
N TYR A 15 20.58 8.77 18.47
CA TYR A 15 19.18 8.77 18.90
C TYR A 15 19.01 9.42 20.26
N PHE A 16 17.78 9.82 20.56
CA PHE A 16 17.40 10.30 21.89
C PHE A 16 16.01 9.78 22.27
N MET A 17 15.93 9.21 23.47
CA MET A 17 14.68 8.78 24.09
C MET A 17 14.44 9.64 25.34
N PRO A 18 13.31 10.33 25.48
CA PRO A 18 13.07 11.21 26.63
C PRO A 18 12.82 10.40 27.91
N GLY A 19 13.46 10.83 29.01
CA GLY A 19 13.29 10.22 30.33
C GLY A 19 13.69 8.75 30.42
N GLU A 20 13.37 8.14 31.56
CA GLU A 20 13.58 6.70 31.77
C GLU A 20 12.58 5.85 30.97
N PRO A 21 12.94 4.61 30.59
CA PRO A 21 11.99 3.68 29.97
C PRO A 21 10.77 3.44 30.87
N ILE A 22 9.59 3.66 30.32
CA ILE A 22 8.30 3.53 31.00
C ILE A 22 7.73 2.14 30.72
N PRO A 23 7.61 1.25 31.72
CA PRO A 23 6.98 -0.05 31.53
C PRO A 23 5.46 0.06 31.40
N ASN A 24 4.83 -0.98 30.85
CA ASN A 24 3.38 -1.06 30.59
C ASN A 24 2.49 -0.70 31.80
N GLU A 25 2.92 -1.06 33.00
CA GLU A 25 2.21 -0.83 34.26
C GLU A 25 2.22 0.65 34.66
N ARG A 26 3.22 1.42 34.23
CA ARG A 26 3.41 2.84 34.58
C ARG A 26 2.82 3.81 33.57
N MET A 27 2.48 3.37 32.36
CA MET A 27 2.06 4.28 31.30
C MET A 27 0.81 5.13 31.62
N ASP A 28 -0.06 4.62 32.50
CA ASP A 28 -1.30 5.32 32.89
C ASP A 28 -1.02 6.58 33.73
N ALA A 29 0.15 6.65 34.36
CA ALA A 29 0.58 7.87 35.05
C ALA A 29 0.79 9.04 34.08
N TYR A 30 1.11 8.76 32.81
CA TYR A 30 1.37 9.79 31.79
C TYR A 30 0.17 10.02 30.87
N ILE A 31 -0.51 8.94 30.48
CA ILE A 31 -1.64 8.98 29.54
C ILE A 31 -2.86 8.26 30.11
N ALA A 32 -3.38 8.79 31.22
CA ALA A 32 -4.44 8.19 32.03
C ALA A 32 -5.64 7.64 31.23
N PRO A 33 -6.27 6.55 31.70
CA PRO A 33 -7.52 6.02 31.16
C PRO A 33 -8.59 7.11 30.95
N LEU A 34 -9.30 7.06 29.82
CA LEU A 34 -10.37 8.03 29.53
C LEU A 34 -11.64 7.66 30.31
N ASN A 35 -12.02 6.39 30.18
CA ASN A 35 -13.25 5.80 30.72
C ASN A 35 -13.04 4.31 31.09
N ARG A 36 -14.11 3.64 31.55
CA ARG A 36 -14.08 2.23 32.00
C ARG A 36 -13.61 1.24 30.93
N MET A 37 -13.75 1.55 29.64
CA MET A 37 -13.33 0.66 28.55
C MET A 37 -11.82 0.68 28.30
N SER A 38 -11.14 1.75 28.73
CA SER A 38 -9.72 1.99 28.46
C SER A 38 -8.83 0.83 28.92
N GLU A 39 -9.06 0.29 30.12
CA GLU A 39 -8.26 -0.82 30.65
C GLU A 39 -8.36 -2.09 29.81
N ARG A 40 -9.57 -2.43 29.34
CA ARG A 40 -9.80 -3.61 28.49
C ARG A 40 -9.10 -3.44 27.14
N ILE A 41 -9.19 -2.25 26.54
CA ILE A 41 -8.57 -1.93 25.26
C ILE A 41 -7.04 -1.96 25.39
N LYS A 42 -6.49 -1.30 26.41
CA LYS A 42 -5.06 -1.30 26.74
C LYS A 42 -4.51 -2.72 26.87
N ARG A 43 -5.13 -3.57 27.70
CA ARG A 43 -4.68 -4.96 27.89
C ARG A 43 -4.61 -5.74 26.59
N ARG A 44 -5.63 -5.61 25.73
CA ARG A 44 -5.67 -6.29 24.43
C ARG A 44 -4.55 -5.79 23.51
N ILE A 45 -4.37 -4.48 23.40
CA ILE A 45 -3.39 -3.90 22.47
C ILE A 45 -1.96 -4.22 22.90
N LEU A 46 -1.64 -4.11 24.19
CA LEU A 46 -0.31 -4.44 24.70
C LEU A 46 0.02 -5.93 24.57
N ALA A 47 -0.98 -6.81 24.68
CA ALA A 47 -0.79 -8.25 24.45
C ALA A 47 -0.50 -8.58 22.98
N GLU A 48 -0.99 -7.76 22.04
CA GLU A 48 -0.81 -7.95 20.60
C GLU A 48 0.45 -7.23 20.07
N ASN A 49 0.80 -6.06 20.60
CA ASN A 49 1.82 -5.21 20.00
C ASN A 49 3.27 -5.55 20.38
N GLY A 50 3.48 -6.32 21.46
CA GLY A 50 4.80 -6.76 21.92
C GLY A 50 5.68 -5.66 22.56
N ILE A 51 5.13 -4.45 22.77
CA ILE A 51 5.89 -3.36 23.39
C ILE A 51 5.91 -3.52 24.91
N LEU A 52 7.11 -3.61 25.49
CA LEU A 52 7.36 -3.75 26.92
C LEU A 52 7.63 -2.41 27.59
N THR A 53 8.44 -1.57 26.95
CA THR A 53 8.77 -0.22 27.43
C THR A 53 8.66 0.82 26.32
N ARG A 54 8.49 2.08 26.74
CA ARG A 54 8.38 3.25 25.86
C ARG A 54 8.82 4.51 26.56
N HIS A 55 8.81 5.63 25.85
CA HIS A 55 9.21 6.92 26.39
C HIS A 55 8.19 8.00 26.07
N TYR A 56 8.04 8.97 26.98
CA TYR A 56 7.21 10.15 26.80
C TYR A 56 8.00 11.40 27.23
N ALA A 57 7.92 12.45 26.42
CA ALA A 57 8.50 13.76 26.71
C ALA A 57 7.54 14.68 27.51
N ILE A 58 6.58 14.08 28.20
CA ILE A 58 5.72 14.71 29.20
C ILE A 58 5.94 14.03 30.55
N ASP A 59 5.62 14.71 31.65
CA ASP A 59 5.55 14.10 32.98
C ASP A 59 4.17 13.51 33.29
N GLU A 60 4.01 13.02 34.53
CA GLU A 60 2.76 12.43 35.03
C GLU A 60 1.63 13.47 35.21
N GLU A 61 1.98 14.76 35.30
CA GLU A 61 1.03 15.88 35.28
C GLU A 61 0.65 16.29 33.83
N GLY A 62 1.27 15.68 32.82
CA GLY A 62 1.06 15.99 31.41
C GLY A 62 1.77 17.26 30.93
N MET A 63 2.70 17.81 31.70
CA MET A 63 3.52 18.96 31.33
C MET A 63 4.67 18.51 30.43
N THR A 64 4.96 19.31 29.39
CA THR A 64 6.02 19.01 28.42
C THR A 64 7.40 19.22 29.04
N ARG A 65 8.23 18.18 29.00
CA ARG A 65 9.63 18.16 29.49
C ARG A 65 10.64 18.38 28.38
N HIS A 66 10.33 17.93 27.17
CA HIS A 66 11.08 18.26 25.96
C HIS A 66 10.13 18.66 24.83
N THR A 67 10.48 19.71 24.08
CA THR A 67 9.81 20.00 22.81
C THR A 67 10.17 18.95 21.76
N ASN A 68 9.40 18.80 20.68
CA ASN A 68 9.76 17.87 19.62
C ASN A 68 11.08 18.32 18.94
N ALA A 69 11.28 19.63 18.80
CA ALA A 69 12.55 20.20 18.32
C ALA A 69 13.73 19.88 19.26
N GLN A 70 13.52 19.89 20.57
CA GLN A 70 14.52 19.48 21.56
C GLN A 70 14.89 17.99 21.45
N LEU A 71 13.90 17.11 21.23
CA LEU A 71 14.17 15.69 21.00
C LEU A 71 15.08 15.49 19.78
N ALA A 72 14.74 16.12 18.66
CA ALA A 72 15.53 16.12 17.43
C ALA A 72 16.94 16.69 17.65
N ALA A 73 17.06 17.83 18.34
CA ALA A 73 18.34 18.46 18.65
C ALA A 73 19.23 17.55 19.53
N CYS A 74 18.66 16.85 20.51
CA CYS A 74 19.38 15.87 21.32
C CYS A 74 19.88 14.68 20.48
N ALA A 75 19.05 14.14 19.57
CA ALA A 75 19.46 13.07 18.67
C ALA A 75 20.59 13.51 17.71
N ILE A 76 20.52 14.75 17.20
CA ILE A 76 21.59 15.33 16.37
C ILE A 76 22.88 15.49 17.17
N ARG A 77 22.83 16.04 18.39
CA ARG A 77 24.01 16.17 19.26
C ARG A 77 24.63 14.80 19.55
N ASP A 78 23.82 13.78 19.80
CA ASP A 78 24.28 12.41 19.96
C ASP A 78 24.97 11.86 18.69
N CYS A 79 24.35 12.08 17.52
CA CYS A 79 24.89 11.68 16.22
C CYS A 79 26.25 12.32 15.92
N LEU A 80 26.35 13.64 16.11
CA LEU A 80 27.57 14.41 15.88
C LEU A 80 28.68 14.00 16.85
N ARG A 81 28.36 13.87 18.14
CA ARG A 81 29.30 13.41 19.18
C ARG A 81 29.87 12.03 18.86
N ARG A 82 29.04 11.09 18.39
CA ARG A 82 29.48 9.74 17.99
C ARG A 82 30.39 9.78 16.76
N GLY A 83 30.10 10.65 15.81
CA GLY A 83 30.92 10.84 14.60
C GLY A 83 32.20 11.66 14.82
N GLY A 84 32.36 12.33 15.97
CA GLY A 84 33.43 13.31 16.16
C GLY A 84 33.31 14.49 15.18
N ALA A 85 32.09 14.84 14.78
CA ALA A 85 31.82 15.85 13.76
C ALA A 85 31.26 17.14 14.38
N GLU A 86 31.68 18.27 13.81
CA GLU A 86 31.16 19.59 14.18
C GLU A 86 29.93 19.95 13.34
N LEU A 87 28.93 20.58 13.97
CA LEU A 87 27.70 21.02 13.29
C LEU A 87 27.99 22.02 12.16
N SER A 88 29.08 22.78 12.24
CA SER A 88 29.52 23.73 11.20
C SER A 88 29.89 23.08 9.87
N ARG A 89 30.10 21.76 9.83
CA ARG A 89 30.34 20.99 8.60
C ARG A 89 29.05 20.70 7.82
N VAL A 90 27.90 20.80 8.48
CA VAL A 90 26.60 20.42 7.93
C VAL A 90 26.01 21.60 7.17
N SER A 91 25.66 21.38 5.91
CA SER A 91 25.10 22.42 5.03
C SER A 91 23.62 22.21 4.68
N LEU A 92 23.05 21.07 5.07
CA LEU A 92 21.64 20.72 4.91
C LEU A 92 21.13 19.96 6.14
N LEU A 93 19.96 20.37 6.64
CA LEU A 93 19.20 19.64 7.65
C LEU A 93 17.83 19.26 7.08
N ALA A 94 17.64 17.96 6.81
CA ALA A 94 16.36 17.39 6.39
C ALA A 94 15.68 16.70 7.57
N SER A 95 14.44 17.09 7.89
CA SER A 95 13.66 16.50 9.00
C SER A 95 12.43 15.76 8.51
N GLY A 96 12.10 14.60 9.10
CA GLY A 96 10.84 13.88 8.90
C GLY A 96 10.02 13.77 10.19
N SER A 97 8.73 14.12 10.17
CA SER A 97 7.86 14.05 11.35
C SER A 97 6.37 14.13 11.01
N SER A 98 5.53 13.53 11.85
CA SER A 98 4.06 13.72 11.86
C SER A 98 3.62 15.12 12.28
N GLY A 99 4.53 15.92 12.84
CA GLY A 99 4.26 17.31 13.21
C GLY A 99 5.31 17.87 14.17
N GLY A 100 5.67 19.14 13.95
CA GLY A 100 6.54 19.88 14.85
C GLY A 100 5.79 20.43 16.07
N ASP A 101 6.48 21.25 16.86
CA ASP A 101 5.87 21.99 17.96
C ASP A 101 4.89 23.08 17.51
N THR A 102 5.04 23.53 16.27
CA THR A 102 4.22 24.55 15.61
C THR A 102 3.70 24.01 14.27
N LEU A 103 2.60 24.59 13.77
CA LEU A 103 2.08 24.26 12.44
C LEU A 103 2.94 24.89 11.32
N MET A 104 3.57 26.02 11.62
CA MET A 104 4.51 26.75 10.76
C MET A 104 5.47 27.54 11.64
N PRO A 105 6.74 27.79 11.24
CA PRO A 105 7.41 27.38 9.99
C PRO A 105 7.73 25.87 9.95
N GLY A 106 8.50 25.43 8.94
CA GLY A 106 8.91 24.03 8.83
C GLY A 106 9.66 23.53 10.06
N PHE A 107 9.46 22.26 10.41
CA PHE A 107 10.07 21.65 11.59
C PHE A 107 11.61 21.70 11.59
N ALA A 108 12.25 21.53 10.43
CA ALA A 108 13.69 21.68 10.27
C ALA A 108 14.20 23.08 10.68
N ASN A 109 13.43 24.15 10.43
CA ASN A 109 13.78 25.49 10.89
C ASN A 109 13.73 25.59 12.42
N MET A 110 12.74 24.94 13.05
CA MET A 110 12.63 24.89 14.51
C MET A 110 13.82 24.14 15.13
N ILE A 111 14.25 23.03 14.52
CA ILE A 111 15.43 22.27 14.96
C ILE A 111 16.72 23.09 14.79
N GLN A 112 16.88 23.76 13.65
CA GLN A 112 18.03 24.65 13.40
C GLN A 112 18.12 25.75 14.47
N GLY A 113 16.99 26.37 14.81
CA GLY A 113 16.88 27.37 15.87
C GLY A 113 17.23 26.82 17.25
N GLU A 114 16.70 25.66 17.62
CA GLU A 114 16.99 24.97 18.89
C GLU A 114 18.47 24.59 19.04
N LEU A 115 19.13 24.26 17.92
CA LEU A 115 20.57 23.98 17.89
C LEU A 115 21.43 25.24 17.91
N ALA A 116 20.85 26.42 17.70
CA ALA A 116 21.56 27.65 17.35
C ALA A 116 22.58 27.40 16.21
N ALA A 117 22.16 26.60 15.21
CA ALA A 117 23.05 26.15 14.15
C ALA A 117 23.41 27.30 13.19
N PRO A 118 24.57 27.23 12.50
CA PRO A 118 24.90 28.17 11.44
C PRO A 118 23.83 28.20 10.32
N PRO A 119 23.84 29.22 9.45
CA PRO A 119 23.01 29.23 8.24
C PRO A 119 23.27 27.96 7.40
N MET A 120 22.19 27.24 7.08
CA MET A 120 22.21 26.02 6.28
C MET A 120 20.88 25.90 5.53
N GLU A 121 20.83 25.03 4.54
CA GLU A 121 19.56 24.65 3.92
C GLU A 121 18.73 23.80 4.88
N THR A 122 17.41 24.01 4.89
CA THR A 122 16.48 23.23 5.71
C THR A 122 15.36 22.66 4.86
N LEU A 123 14.99 21.42 5.12
CA LEU A 123 13.89 20.73 4.46
C LEU A 123 13.03 20.01 5.50
N SER A 124 11.73 20.26 5.51
CA SER A 124 10.78 19.57 6.40
C SER A 124 9.85 18.67 5.60
N VAL A 125 9.97 17.36 5.81
CA VAL A 125 9.01 16.37 5.32
C VAL A 125 7.96 16.15 6.39
N HIS A 126 6.72 16.48 6.06
CA HIS A 126 5.55 16.20 6.89
C HIS A 126 4.87 14.92 6.38
N GLY A 127 4.71 13.93 7.26
CA GLY A 127 4.17 12.60 6.97
C GLY A 127 4.21 11.74 8.22
N ILE A 128 3.88 10.45 8.15
CA ILE A 128 3.91 9.58 9.35
C ILE A 128 5.21 8.76 9.36
N CYS A 129 5.16 7.43 9.37
CA CYS A 129 6.34 6.59 9.63
C CYS A 129 7.43 6.67 8.56
N ALA A 130 7.08 6.86 7.28
CA ALA A 130 8.01 6.91 6.17
C ALA A 130 8.67 8.29 5.99
N ALA A 131 8.19 9.32 6.69
CA ALA A 131 8.75 10.67 6.63
C ALA A 131 10.25 10.71 6.98
N GLY A 132 10.70 9.84 7.90
CA GLY A 132 12.11 9.71 8.24
C GLY A 132 12.97 9.19 7.08
N VAL A 133 12.46 8.24 6.29
CA VAL A 133 13.14 7.74 5.08
C VAL A 133 13.17 8.82 4.00
N SER A 134 12.10 9.61 3.85
CA SER A 134 12.06 10.72 2.91
C SER A 134 13.09 11.81 3.25
N ALA A 135 13.31 12.07 4.54
CA ALA A 135 14.37 12.97 5.00
C ALA A 135 15.78 12.43 4.65
N ILE A 136 16.00 11.12 4.84
CA ILE A 136 17.24 10.45 4.42
C ILE A 136 17.44 10.58 2.91
N GLN A 137 16.42 10.28 2.11
CA GLN A 137 16.50 10.36 0.65
C GLN A 137 16.86 11.77 0.18
N SER A 138 16.24 12.79 0.77
CA SER A 138 16.47 14.19 0.38
C SER A 138 17.89 14.65 0.74
N ALA A 139 18.37 14.31 1.94
CA ALA A 139 19.74 14.59 2.34
C ALA A 139 20.76 13.86 1.45
N ALA A 140 20.50 12.59 1.12
CA ALA A 140 21.32 11.79 0.22
C ALA A 140 21.35 12.35 -1.21
N GLN A 141 20.21 12.79 -1.75
CA GLN A 141 20.13 13.40 -3.08
C GLN A 141 20.95 14.70 -3.15
N GLY A 142 20.88 15.54 -2.12
CA GLY A 142 21.69 16.76 -2.04
C GLY A 142 23.20 16.48 -2.08
N ILE A 143 23.63 15.39 -1.46
CA ILE A 143 25.03 14.93 -1.49
C ILE A 143 25.41 14.33 -2.84
N GLU A 144 24.56 13.46 -3.39
CA GLU A 144 24.82 12.78 -4.66
C GLU A 144 24.91 13.77 -5.84
N LEU A 145 24.08 14.83 -5.81
CA LEU A 145 24.12 15.92 -6.78
C LEU A 145 25.32 16.86 -6.59
N GLY A 146 26.08 16.72 -5.50
CA GLY A 146 27.23 17.56 -5.18
C GLY A 146 26.90 18.94 -4.63
N ALA A 147 25.63 19.20 -4.27
CA ALA A 147 25.21 20.45 -3.64
C ALA A 147 25.70 20.56 -2.19
N HIS A 148 25.84 19.41 -1.51
CA HIS A 148 26.28 19.33 -0.11
C HIS A 148 27.38 18.27 0.04
N ARG A 149 28.40 18.57 0.85
CA ARG A 149 29.39 17.55 1.26
C ARG A 149 28.94 16.74 2.48
N SER A 150 28.14 17.38 3.34
CA SER A 150 27.59 16.77 4.54
C SER A 150 26.20 17.32 4.84
N ALA A 151 25.30 16.41 5.19
CA ALA A 151 23.90 16.68 5.49
C ALA A 151 23.43 15.84 6.69
N LEU A 152 22.52 16.40 7.48
CA LEU A 152 21.82 15.69 8.54
C LEU A 152 20.43 15.26 8.05
N ALA A 153 20.10 13.99 8.26
CA ALA A 153 18.74 13.49 8.21
C ALA A 153 18.27 13.20 9.64
N VAL A 154 17.17 13.79 10.07
CA VAL A 154 16.63 13.63 11.42
C VAL A 154 15.15 13.28 11.36
N ALA A 155 14.69 12.42 12.26
CA ALA A 155 13.27 12.16 12.44
C ALA A 155 12.92 12.19 13.91
N SER A 156 11.79 12.80 14.26
CA SER A 156 11.39 13.02 15.65
C SER A 156 9.88 13.02 15.81
N GLU A 157 9.40 12.27 16.80
CA GLU A 157 7.98 12.10 17.09
C GLU A 157 7.69 12.39 18.56
N MET A 158 6.57 13.09 18.80
CA MET A 158 6.07 13.38 20.15
C MET A 158 4.53 13.27 20.26
N PRO A 159 3.95 12.10 19.93
CA PRO A 159 2.51 11.89 20.00
C PRO A 159 1.94 11.95 21.43
N SER A 160 2.77 11.83 22.49
CA SER A 160 2.29 11.89 23.88
C SER A 160 1.43 13.10 24.21
N ARG A 161 1.66 14.26 23.55
CA ARG A 161 0.84 15.46 23.75
C ARG A 161 -0.61 15.27 23.33
N LEU A 162 -0.83 14.45 22.31
CA LEU A 162 -2.16 14.12 21.78
C LEU A 162 -2.89 13.12 22.66
N PHE A 163 -2.17 12.37 23.50
CA PHE A 163 -2.71 11.28 24.30
C PHE A 163 -3.11 11.67 25.73
N LYS A 164 -2.77 12.90 26.15
CA LYS A 164 -3.14 13.44 27.47
C LYS A 164 -4.64 13.31 27.68
N ARG A 165 -5.06 12.84 28.86
CA ARG A 165 -6.48 12.69 29.21
C ARG A 165 -7.26 14.00 29.08
N SER A 166 -6.61 15.13 29.34
CA SER A 166 -7.20 16.47 29.21
C SER A 166 -7.66 16.81 27.79
N ARG A 167 -7.06 16.23 26.74
CA ARG A 167 -7.46 16.43 25.32
C ARG A 167 -8.82 15.82 24.98
N PHE A 168 -9.33 14.95 25.85
CA PHE A 168 -10.61 14.28 25.67
C PHE A 168 -11.72 14.88 26.56
N ALA A 169 -11.41 15.88 27.39
CA ALA A 169 -12.38 16.47 28.32
C ALA A 169 -13.57 17.14 27.62
N ALA A 170 -13.34 17.81 26.48
CA ALA A 170 -14.39 18.44 25.69
C ALA A 170 -15.41 17.44 25.11
N ARG A 171 -15.04 16.16 25.03
CA ARG A 171 -15.91 15.05 24.60
C ARG A 171 -16.45 14.22 25.77
N GLY A 172 -16.35 14.71 27.00
CA GLY A 172 -16.76 13.95 28.19
C GLY A 172 -15.91 12.69 28.43
N TYR A 173 -14.67 12.66 27.93
CA TYR A 173 -13.76 11.51 27.95
C TYR A 173 -14.23 10.30 27.13
N GLU A 174 -15.13 10.52 26.17
CA GLU A 174 -15.55 9.52 25.20
C GLU A 174 -14.83 9.74 23.85
N THR A 175 -14.43 8.64 23.21
CA THR A 175 -13.89 8.67 21.84
C THR A 175 -14.06 7.30 21.19
N ASP A 176 -13.95 7.27 19.86
CA ASP A 176 -13.97 6.04 19.07
C ASP A 176 -12.80 5.09 19.37
N PHE A 177 -12.97 3.82 18.98
CA PHE A 177 -11.96 2.79 19.19
C PHE A 177 -10.64 3.12 18.48
N ASP A 178 -10.69 3.69 17.28
CA ASP A 178 -9.52 4.02 16.47
C ASP A 178 -8.62 5.06 17.16
N SER A 179 -9.23 6.04 17.83
CA SER A 179 -8.54 7.03 18.68
C SER A 179 -7.99 6.39 19.96
N HIS A 180 -8.75 5.51 20.60
CA HIS A 180 -8.29 4.78 21.78
C HIS A 180 -7.08 3.89 21.46
N PHE A 181 -7.05 3.27 20.27
CA PHE A 181 -6.06 2.31 19.86
C PHE A 181 -4.64 2.90 19.88
N LEU A 182 -4.44 4.04 19.21
CA LEU A 182 -3.10 4.61 19.03
C LEU A 182 -2.45 5.11 20.33
N ARG A 183 -3.25 5.45 21.36
CA ARG A 183 -2.75 5.85 22.68
C ARG A 183 -1.87 4.78 23.32
N TRP A 184 -2.11 3.51 23.02
CA TRP A 184 -1.37 2.38 23.59
C TRP A 184 -0.27 1.84 22.65
N MET A 185 -0.12 2.46 21.48
CA MET A 185 0.82 2.05 20.43
C MET A 185 2.01 2.99 20.34
N LEU A 186 1.76 4.28 20.14
CA LEU A 186 2.81 5.24 19.81
C LEU A 186 3.51 5.81 21.05
N SER A 187 4.75 6.19 20.87
CA SER A 187 5.61 6.79 21.89
C SER A 187 6.55 7.83 21.31
N ASP A 188 7.24 8.55 22.18
CA ASP A 188 8.09 9.68 21.80
C ASP A 188 9.54 9.23 21.58
N GLY A 189 10.24 9.88 20.65
CA GLY A 189 11.66 9.63 20.42
C GLY A 189 12.18 10.29 19.15
N ALA A 190 13.49 10.38 19.03
CA ALA A 190 14.17 10.96 17.87
C ALA A 190 15.39 10.15 17.44
N GLY A 191 15.65 10.11 16.13
CA GLY A 191 16.85 9.52 15.54
C GLY A 191 17.46 10.46 14.51
N ALA A 192 18.78 10.40 14.34
CA ALA A 192 19.51 11.23 13.39
C ALA A 192 20.63 10.43 12.70
N LEU A 193 20.89 10.75 11.43
CA LEU A 193 21.99 10.24 10.63
C LEU A 193 22.80 11.41 10.07
N LEU A 194 24.12 11.28 10.13
CA LEU A 194 25.06 12.15 9.43
C LEU A 194 25.48 11.48 8.12
N LEU A 195 25.21 12.13 7.00
CA LEU A 195 25.57 11.65 5.66
C LEU A 195 26.69 12.50 5.08
N SER A 196 27.58 11.90 4.27
CA SER A 196 28.62 12.64 3.53
C SER A 196 29.07 11.98 2.21
N ASP A 197 29.73 12.76 1.36
CA ASP A 197 30.28 12.34 0.05
C ASP A 197 31.65 11.64 0.14
N GLY A 198 32.35 11.82 1.26
CA GLY A 198 33.79 11.55 1.41
C GLY A 198 34.18 10.14 1.85
N ALA A 199 33.24 9.19 1.85
CA ALA A 199 33.45 7.82 2.32
C ALA A 199 34.18 7.76 3.69
N PRO A 200 33.72 8.50 4.71
CA PRO A 200 34.35 8.47 6.02
C PRO A 200 34.21 7.09 6.67
N ALA A 201 35.14 6.76 7.55
CA ALA A 201 34.98 5.58 8.38
C ALA A 201 33.72 5.71 9.24
N LEU A 202 32.96 4.61 9.35
CA LEU A 202 31.76 4.54 10.17
C LEU A 202 32.14 4.73 11.64
N ALA A 203 31.46 5.63 12.34
CA ALA A 203 31.68 5.87 13.76
C ALA A 203 31.66 4.57 14.58
N GLY A 204 32.66 4.39 15.45
CA GLY A 204 32.85 3.16 16.24
C GLY A 204 33.41 1.96 15.45
N ASN A 205 33.57 2.06 14.13
CA ASN A 205 34.01 0.99 13.23
C ASN A 205 35.03 1.51 12.19
N PRO A 206 36.25 1.88 12.60
CA PRO A 206 37.22 2.62 11.77
C PRO A 206 37.66 1.91 10.48
N GLY A 207 37.55 0.57 10.42
CA GLY A 207 37.87 -0.22 9.23
C GLY A 207 36.72 -0.34 8.22
N LEU A 208 35.55 0.21 8.53
CA LEU A 208 34.32 0.05 7.75
C LEU A 208 33.77 1.39 7.29
N ARG A 209 32.99 1.36 6.21
CA ARG A 209 32.15 2.46 5.72
C ARG A 209 30.77 1.90 5.44
N LEU A 210 29.74 2.72 5.59
CA LEU A 210 28.36 2.30 5.34
C LEU A 210 27.78 3.10 4.18
N ARG A 211 27.75 2.50 3.00
CA ARG A 211 27.21 3.17 1.81
C ARG A 211 25.70 3.00 1.76
N LEU A 212 24.98 4.08 1.52
CA LEU A 212 23.59 4.03 1.09
C LEU A 212 23.57 3.66 -0.39
N LYS A 213 23.03 2.50 -0.76
CA LYS A 213 23.00 2.06 -2.16
C LYS A 213 21.86 2.70 -2.92
N TRP A 214 20.68 2.69 -2.32
CA TRP A 214 19.47 3.26 -2.88
C TRP A 214 18.42 3.45 -1.80
N VAL A 215 17.49 4.36 -2.09
CA VAL A 215 16.22 4.50 -1.38
C VAL A 215 15.11 4.33 -2.39
N HIS A 216 14.05 3.64 -2.02
CA HIS A 216 12.84 3.50 -2.82
C HIS A 216 11.63 3.79 -1.95
N GLN A 217 10.73 4.61 -2.45
CA GLN A 217 9.49 4.92 -1.74
C GLN A 217 8.36 4.96 -2.75
N ARG A 218 7.22 4.39 -2.37
CA ARG A 218 6.01 4.37 -3.19
C ARG A 218 4.81 4.67 -2.32
N ALA A 219 4.06 5.70 -2.71
CA ALA A 219 2.76 5.98 -2.13
C ALA A 219 1.69 5.25 -2.95
N PHE A 220 0.72 4.72 -2.21
CA PHE A 220 -0.53 4.13 -2.65
C PHE A 220 -1.66 4.90 -1.95
N SER A 221 -1.60 6.22 -2.05
CA SER A 221 -2.52 7.14 -1.39
C SER A 221 -3.85 7.36 -2.11
N GLY A 222 -3.91 7.24 -3.42
CA GLY A 222 -5.15 7.26 -4.18
C GLY A 222 -5.94 5.94 -4.20
N ASP A 223 -5.37 4.80 -3.74
CA ASP A 223 -5.63 3.31 -3.73
C ASP A 223 -6.31 2.91 -2.47
N TYR A 224 -6.12 3.74 -1.45
CA TYR A 224 -6.60 3.48 -0.15
C TYR A 224 -6.97 4.78 0.55
N PRO A 225 -7.95 4.68 1.46
CA PRO A 225 -8.47 5.89 2.04
C PRO A 225 -7.45 6.29 3.09
N VAL A 226 -7.55 7.53 3.55
CA VAL A 226 -6.77 7.95 4.72
C VAL A 226 -6.98 6.92 5.84
N CYS A 227 -5.91 6.37 6.39
CA CYS A 227 -6.00 5.25 7.32
C CYS A 227 -5.58 5.71 8.72
N MET A 228 -4.45 6.41 8.83
CA MET A 228 -4.07 7.15 10.04
C MET A 228 -4.19 8.66 9.83
N GLN A 229 -4.87 9.37 10.75
CA GLN A 229 -5.10 10.81 10.60
C GLN A 229 -5.23 11.57 11.91
N LEU A 230 -4.89 12.85 11.84
CA LEU A 230 -5.25 13.89 12.79
C LEU A 230 -5.79 15.07 11.97
N GLY A 231 -6.90 15.67 12.41
CA GLY A 231 -7.45 16.88 11.81
C GLY A 231 -8.76 16.70 11.06
N LEU A 232 -9.32 15.50 10.96
CA LEU A 232 -10.67 15.23 10.45
C LEU A 232 -11.57 14.70 11.57
N THR A 233 -12.87 15.00 11.50
CA THR A 233 -13.90 14.39 12.35
C THR A 233 -13.95 12.86 12.18
N GLU A 234 -14.62 12.18 13.11
CA GLU A 234 -14.75 10.71 13.12
C GLU A 234 -15.39 10.14 11.84
N ASP A 235 -16.42 10.82 11.33
CA ASP A 235 -17.08 10.54 10.06
C ASP A 235 -16.30 11.05 8.83
N ARG A 236 -15.17 11.74 9.06
CA ARG A 236 -14.29 12.35 8.06
C ARG A 236 -14.99 13.40 7.19
N ALA A 237 -16.14 13.92 7.61
CA ALA A 237 -16.93 14.86 6.84
C ALA A 237 -16.42 16.31 6.94
N ARG A 238 -15.67 16.64 7.99
CA ARG A 238 -15.22 18.02 8.26
C ARG A 238 -13.77 18.09 8.75
N GLY A 239 -13.02 19.06 8.25
CA GLY A 239 -11.66 19.36 8.69
C GLY A 239 -11.64 20.27 9.92
N HIS A 240 -10.58 20.18 10.72
CA HIS A 240 -10.42 20.95 11.95
C HIS A 240 -10.40 22.47 11.72
N LEU A 241 -9.96 22.94 10.54
CA LEU A 241 -9.98 24.36 10.16
C LEU A 241 -11.35 24.85 9.72
N ASP A 242 -12.31 23.96 9.48
CA ASP A 242 -13.67 24.36 9.09
C ASP A 242 -14.49 24.82 10.29
N PHE A 243 -14.03 24.59 11.53
CA PHE A 243 -14.68 24.98 12.77
C PHE A 243 -14.43 26.45 13.12
N GLY A 244 -15.35 27.08 13.85
CA GLY A 244 -15.19 28.48 14.27
C GLY A 244 -14.08 28.67 15.30
N SER A 245 -13.71 27.60 15.99
CA SER A 245 -12.57 27.56 16.90
C SER A 245 -11.98 26.16 17.04
N TRP A 246 -10.73 26.07 17.49
CA TRP A 246 -10.08 24.81 17.83
C TRP A 246 -10.77 24.07 18.98
N ALA A 247 -11.41 24.80 19.90
CA ALA A 247 -12.18 24.20 20.98
C ALA A 247 -13.40 23.44 20.43
N GLU A 248 -14.09 24.01 19.44
CA GLU A 248 -15.17 23.32 18.73
C GLU A 248 -14.65 22.11 17.94
N ALA A 249 -13.50 22.25 17.26
CA ALA A 249 -12.86 21.14 16.56
C ALA A 249 -12.49 19.98 17.51
N GLU A 250 -11.96 20.29 18.70
CA GLU A 250 -11.64 19.31 19.75
C GLU A 250 -12.90 18.64 20.31
N ALA A 251 -13.96 19.42 20.57
CA ALA A 251 -15.26 18.89 21.00
C ALA A 251 -15.91 17.98 19.94
N ALA A 252 -15.69 18.27 18.66
CA ALA A 252 -16.10 17.42 17.55
C ALA A 252 -15.15 16.24 17.29
N GLY A 253 -14.05 16.14 18.05
CA GLY A 253 -13.04 15.09 17.92
C GLY A 253 -12.09 15.25 16.74
N ALA A 254 -12.14 16.33 15.96
CA ALA A 254 -11.25 16.49 14.80
C ALA A 254 -9.76 16.47 15.18
N LEU A 255 -9.43 16.77 16.45
CA LEU A 255 -8.06 16.76 16.98
C LEU A 255 -7.68 15.46 17.73
N SER A 256 -8.43 14.38 17.55
CA SER A 256 -8.05 13.05 18.02
C SER A 256 -7.28 12.30 16.94
N LEU A 257 -6.09 11.78 17.29
CA LEU A 257 -5.29 10.95 16.38
C LEU A 257 -5.94 9.58 16.24
N ARG A 258 -6.29 9.18 15.01
CA ARG A 258 -7.03 7.95 14.70
C ARG A 258 -6.28 7.04 13.75
N GLN A 259 -6.56 5.74 13.87
CA GLN A 259 -6.11 4.69 12.95
C GLN A 259 -7.28 3.76 12.63
N ASP A 260 -7.70 3.68 11.37
CA ASP A 260 -8.64 2.65 10.94
C ASP A 260 -7.91 1.30 10.84
N ILE A 261 -8.05 0.49 11.90
CA ILE A 261 -7.33 -0.77 12.02
C ILE A 261 -7.75 -1.82 10.98
N ARG A 262 -8.93 -1.66 10.37
CA ARG A 262 -9.45 -2.61 9.36
C ARG A 262 -8.67 -2.54 8.05
N LEU A 263 -8.05 -1.39 7.80
CA LEU A 263 -7.28 -1.17 6.57
C LEU A 263 -5.81 -1.60 6.73
N LEU A 264 -5.30 -1.80 7.95
CA LEU A 264 -3.89 -2.12 8.21
C LEU A 264 -3.36 -3.38 7.48
N PRO A 265 -4.12 -4.48 7.30
CA PRO A 265 -3.63 -5.63 6.53
C PRO A 265 -3.16 -5.25 5.11
N HIS A 266 -3.89 -4.35 4.44
CA HIS A 266 -3.54 -3.91 3.08
C HIS A 266 -2.17 -3.22 3.00
N LEU A 267 -1.68 -2.64 4.10
CA LEU A 267 -0.38 -1.96 4.14
C LEU A 267 0.77 -2.94 3.94
N PHE A 268 0.62 -4.14 4.48
CA PHE A 268 1.62 -5.19 4.33
C PHE A 268 1.49 -5.88 2.97
N ASP A 269 0.26 -6.06 2.46
CA ASP A 269 0.04 -6.59 1.11
C ASP A 269 0.74 -5.74 0.04
N ILE A 270 0.50 -4.42 0.04
CA ILE A 270 1.15 -3.51 -0.92
C ILE A 270 2.66 -3.45 -0.70
N GLY A 271 3.11 -3.49 0.55
CA GLY A 271 4.53 -3.48 0.88
C GLY A 271 5.24 -4.74 0.39
N ILE A 272 4.60 -5.90 0.45
CA ILE A 272 5.19 -7.13 -0.09
C ILE A 272 5.13 -7.15 -1.61
N HIS A 273 4.06 -6.62 -2.23
CA HIS A 273 3.97 -6.48 -3.68
C HIS A 273 5.08 -5.57 -4.24
N GLU A 274 5.30 -4.42 -3.61
CA GLU A 274 6.37 -3.49 -4.02
C GLU A 274 7.76 -4.11 -3.78
N TYR A 275 7.95 -4.82 -2.66
CA TYR A 275 9.16 -5.60 -2.40
C TYR A 275 9.41 -6.66 -3.48
N ALA A 276 8.40 -7.41 -3.89
CA ALA A 276 8.50 -8.39 -4.97
C ALA A 276 8.91 -7.73 -6.29
N THR A 277 8.35 -6.56 -6.59
CA THR A 277 8.72 -5.75 -7.77
C THR A 277 10.20 -5.34 -7.73
N LEU A 278 10.72 -4.96 -6.56
CA LEU A 278 12.16 -4.65 -6.39
C LEU A 278 13.04 -5.89 -6.63
N VAL A 279 12.61 -7.06 -6.18
CA VAL A 279 13.36 -8.31 -6.39
C VAL A 279 13.35 -8.73 -7.87
N GLN A 280 12.17 -8.76 -8.49
CA GLN A 280 12.00 -9.06 -9.91
C GLN A 280 12.76 -8.07 -10.81
N GLY A 281 12.79 -6.80 -10.42
CA GLY A 281 13.57 -5.75 -11.08
C GLY A 281 15.09 -5.83 -10.86
N GLY A 282 15.57 -6.79 -10.07
CA GLY A 282 17.00 -7.00 -9.79
C GLY A 282 17.62 -5.96 -8.85
N TRP A 283 16.81 -5.17 -8.15
CA TRP A 283 17.28 -4.15 -7.20
C TRP A 283 17.65 -4.74 -5.84
N LEU A 284 17.08 -5.88 -5.50
CA LEU A 284 17.23 -6.56 -4.23
C LEU A 284 17.33 -8.07 -4.44
N ASP A 285 18.29 -8.71 -3.79
CA ASP A 285 18.37 -10.17 -3.71
C ASP A 285 18.17 -10.58 -2.24
N PRO A 286 17.01 -11.17 -1.88
CA PRO A 286 16.70 -11.53 -0.50
C PRO A 286 17.75 -12.42 0.15
N LYS A 287 18.41 -13.28 -0.65
CA LYS A 287 19.42 -14.23 -0.14
C LYS A 287 20.69 -13.52 0.32
N ARG A 288 20.98 -12.34 -0.25
CA ARG A 288 22.14 -11.50 0.07
C ARG A 288 21.91 -10.52 1.23
N ILE A 289 20.70 -10.47 1.79
CA ILE A 289 20.42 -9.57 2.91
C ILE A 289 20.87 -10.21 4.21
N ASP A 290 21.88 -9.64 4.84
CA ASP A 290 22.42 -10.12 6.12
C ASP A 290 21.62 -9.62 7.32
N HIS A 291 21.08 -8.39 7.21
CA HIS A 291 20.32 -7.76 8.27
C HIS A 291 19.07 -7.09 7.71
N PHE A 292 17.90 -7.44 8.25
CA PHE A 292 16.61 -6.86 7.89
C PHE A 292 16.03 -6.05 9.04
N LEU A 293 16.04 -4.72 8.90
CA LEU A 293 15.51 -3.79 9.88
C LEU A 293 14.10 -3.36 9.45
N CYS A 294 13.10 -3.92 10.10
CA CYS A 294 11.70 -3.72 9.73
C CYS A 294 10.95 -2.92 10.79
N HIS A 295 10.41 -1.77 10.42
CA HIS A 295 9.46 -1.03 11.24
C HIS A 295 8.04 -1.60 11.07
N TYR A 296 7.75 -2.75 11.67
CA TYR A 296 6.41 -3.36 11.61
C TYR A 296 5.40 -2.77 12.60
N SER A 297 5.79 -1.76 13.40
CA SER A 297 4.95 -1.01 14.37
C SER A 297 4.31 -1.82 15.52
N SER A 298 4.15 -3.14 15.37
CA SER A 298 3.53 -4.09 16.29
C SER A 298 4.01 -5.50 15.98
N GLU A 299 4.41 -6.27 17.00
CA GLU A 299 4.89 -7.65 16.81
C GLU A 299 3.83 -8.57 16.18
N LYS A 300 2.54 -8.26 16.32
CA LYS A 300 1.45 -8.96 15.62
C LYS A 300 1.65 -9.06 14.10
N PHE A 301 2.34 -8.10 13.49
CA PHE A 301 2.56 -8.09 12.04
C PHE A 301 3.80 -8.86 11.59
N ILE A 302 4.66 -9.31 12.50
CA ILE A 302 5.81 -10.17 12.15
C ILE A 302 5.35 -11.43 11.38
N PRO A 303 4.43 -12.27 11.91
CA PRO A 303 4.02 -13.47 11.19
C PRO A 303 3.32 -13.13 9.87
N VAL A 304 2.65 -11.98 9.75
CA VAL A 304 2.01 -11.54 8.50
C VAL A 304 3.07 -11.24 7.44
N VAL A 305 4.11 -10.47 7.79
CA VAL A 305 5.20 -10.15 6.86
C VAL A 305 5.98 -11.41 6.48
N GLU A 306 6.28 -12.29 7.45
CA GLU A 306 6.96 -13.57 7.19
C GLU A 306 6.17 -14.45 6.22
N ASP A 307 4.88 -14.65 6.48
CA ASP A 307 3.99 -15.48 5.67
C ASP A 307 3.84 -14.92 4.24
N LEU A 308 3.64 -13.61 4.08
CA LEU A 308 3.56 -12.97 2.77
C LEU A 308 4.88 -13.08 1.99
N MET A 309 6.04 -12.89 2.64
CA MET A 309 7.33 -13.06 1.98
C MET A 309 7.63 -14.52 1.60
N ALA A 310 7.24 -15.48 2.46
CA ALA A 310 7.40 -16.91 2.20
C ALA A 310 6.55 -17.37 1.02
N LYS A 311 5.29 -16.91 0.94
CA LYS A 311 4.37 -17.20 -0.17
C LYS A 311 4.88 -16.67 -1.51
N ALA A 312 5.61 -15.55 -1.50
CA ALA A 312 6.24 -15.01 -2.69
C ALA A 312 7.53 -15.74 -3.11
N ASP A 313 8.02 -16.73 -2.34
CA ASP A 313 9.36 -17.33 -2.46
C ASP A 313 10.50 -16.29 -2.34
N LEU A 314 10.26 -15.23 -1.57
CA LEU A 314 11.16 -14.10 -1.37
C LEU A 314 11.52 -13.89 0.12
N ALA A 315 11.47 -14.96 0.92
CA ALA A 315 11.70 -14.89 2.36
C ALA A 315 13.12 -14.40 2.71
N ILE A 316 13.19 -13.49 3.69
CA ILE A 316 14.43 -13.20 4.43
C ILE A 316 14.35 -13.97 5.75
N PRO A 317 15.32 -14.82 6.10
CA PRO A 317 15.27 -15.66 7.31
C PRO A 317 15.09 -14.85 8.60
N ARG A 318 14.27 -15.33 9.53
CA ARG A 318 13.85 -14.62 10.74
C ARG A 318 14.99 -14.20 11.65
N GLU A 319 16.07 -14.98 11.68
CA GLU A 319 17.29 -14.70 12.44
C GLU A 319 18.05 -13.47 11.95
N ARG A 320 17.78 -13.02 10.71
CA ARG A 320 18.34 -11.79 10.14
C ARG A 320 17.52 -10.55 10.46
N TRP A 321 16.32 -10.72 11.02
CA TRP A 321 15.45 -9.61 11.36
C TRP A 321 15.91 -8.96 12.66
N TRP A 322 15.99 -7.65 12.66
CA TRP A 322 16.35 -6.87 13.85
C TRP A 322 15.34 -5.76 14.09
N SER A 323 14.94 -5.62 15.34
CA SER A 323 14.04 -4.55 15.79
C SER A 323 14.25 -4.32 17.28
N ASN A 324 14.12 -3.06 17.68
CA ASN A 324 14.12 -2.61 19.07
C ASN A 324 12.74 -2.15 19.54
N LEU A 325 11.67 -2.47 18.81
CA LEU A 325 10.29 -2.10 19.12
C LEU A 325 9.90 -2.44 20.56
N ALA A 326 10.27 -3.65 21.03
CA ALA A 326 9.88 -4.14 22.35
C ALA A 326 10.36 -3.22 23.49
N TRP A 327 11.56 -2.64 23.39
CA TRP A 327 12.12 -1.81 24.47
C TRP A 327 12.23 -0.30 24.14
N ARG A 328 12.11 0.10 22.88
CA ARG A 328 12.05 1.52 22.49
C ARG A 328 10.64 2.04 22.26
N GLY A 329 9.68 1.15 22.03
CA GLY A 329 8.33 1.52 21.62
C GLY A 329 8.24 1.92 20.15
N ASN A 330 7.02 2.19 19.70
CA ASN A 330 6.76 2.66 18.34
C ASN A 330 6.90 4.19 18.30
N THR A 331 8.05 4.66 17.83
CA THR A 331 8.39 6.08 17.70
C THR A 331 8.09 6.64 16.30
N GLY A 332 7.16 6.04 15.55
CA GLY A 332 6.72 6.51 14.24
C GLY A 332 7.87 6.79 13.27
N ALA A 333 7.95 8.00 12.72
CA ALA A 333 9.00 8.41 11.77
C ALA A 333 10.43 8.20 12.30
N ALA A 334 10.62 8.30 13.61
CA ALA A 334 11.93 8.14 14.24
C ALA A 334 12.36 6.66 14.34
N SER A 335 11.44 5.70 14.25
CA SER A 335 11.72 4.30 14.56
C SER A 335 12.87 3.73 13.76
N ILE A 336 12.92 3.95 12.45
CA ILE A 336 14.00 3.38 11.63
C ILE A 336 15.37 4.00 11.91
N LEU A 337 15.42 5.29 12.25
CA LEU A 337 16.67 5.99 12.58
C LEU A 337 17.17 5.59 13.98
N VAL A 338 16.25 5.45 14.95
CA VAL A 338 16.55 4.91 16.29
C VAL A 338 17.05 3.46 16.17
N MET A 339 16.38 2.66 15.34
CA MET A 339 16.73 1.27 15.06
C MET A 339 18.11 1.17 14.43
N LEU A 340 18.40 1.93 13.37
CA LEU A 340 19.71 1.98 12.74
C LEU A 340 20.80 2.41 13.72
N SER A 341 20.58 3.49 14.47
CA SER A 341 21.58 3.95 15.43
C SER A 341 21.90 2.86 16.44
N GLU A 342 20.91 2.24 17.10
CA GLU A 342 21.19 1.20 18.08
C GLU A 342 21.77 -0.10 17.46
N PHE A 343 21.32 -0.48 16.27
CA PHE A 343 21.85 -1.62 15.53
C PHE A 343 23.35 -1.47 15.23
N LEU A 344 23.76 -0.31 14.70
CA LEU A 344 25.17 -0.04 14.34
C LEU A 344 26.12 -0.05 15.54
N HIS A 345 25.61 0.12 16.76
CA HIS A 345 26.41 0.05 17.98
C HIS A 345 26.36 -1.34 18.65
N SER A 346 25.32 -2.13 18.38
CA SER A 346 25.12 -3.43 19.03
C SER A 346 25.61 -4.61 18.18
N LYS A 347 25.85 -4.41 16.89
CA LYS A 347 26.27 -5.46 15.96
C LYS A 347 27.68 -5.21 15.43
N ALA A 348 28.48 -6.27 15.42
CA ALA A 348 29.76 -6.29 14.71
C ALA A 348 29.49 -6.60 13.23
N LEU A 349 29.75 -5.62 12.37
CA LEU A 349 29.52 -5.72 10.93
C LEU A 349 30.76 -6.22 10.20
N LYS A 350 30.55 -6.78 9.00
CA LYS A 350 31.63 -7.23 8.12
C LYS A 350 31.51 -6.61 6.73
N PRO A 351 32.64 -6.33 6.04
CA PRO A 351 32.61 -5.90 4.65
C PRO A 351 31.81 -6.87 3.78
N GLY A 352 30.96 -6.32 2.90
CA GLY A 352 30.08 -7.06 2.01
C GLY A 352 28.67 -7.32 2.57
N GLU A 353 28.46 -7.12 3.88
CA GLU A 353 27.14 -7.31 4.48
C GLU A 353 26.14 -6.25 3.99
N GLN A 354 24.89 -6.67 3.76
CA GLN A 354 23.80 -5.78 3.37
C GLN A 354 22.76 -5.61 4.48
N ILE A 355 22.41 -4.35 4.74
CA ILE A 355 21.35 -3.97 5.66
C ILE A 355 20.17 -3.46 4.84
N PHE A 356 19.08 -4.21 4.83
CA PHE A 356 17.84 -3.83 4.18
C PHE A 356 16.87 -3.28 5.22
N CYS A 357 16.28 -2.13 4.93
CA CYS A 357 15.30 -1.51 5.80
C CYS A 357 13.94 -1.44 5.12
N TYR A 358 12.88 -1.74 5.87
CA TYR A 358 11.49 -1.59 5.43
C TYR A 358 10.71 -0.74 6.44
N VAL A 359 10.07 0.30 5.93
CA VAL A 359 9.28 1.27 6.69
C VAL A 359 7.92 1.46 6.01
N PRO A 360 6.90 0.69 6.43
CA PRO A 360 5.52 0.96 6.04
C PRO A 360 4.98 2.20 6.75
N GLU A 361 4.08 2.91 6.08
CA GLU A 361 3.35 4.06 6.62
C GLU A 361 1.84 3.90 6.39
N SER A 362 1.09 3.83 7.49
CA SER A 362 -0.38 3.69 7.49
C SER A 362 -1.12 5.01 7.30
N GLY A 363 -0.45 6.17 7.24
CA GLY A 363 -1.08 7.49 7.03
C GLY A 363 -2.09 7.46 5.90
N ARG A 364 -1.57 7.25 4.70
CA ARG A 364 -2.36 6.89 3.52
C ARG A 364 -1.55 5.98 2.61
N PHE A 365 -1.15 4.84 3.17
CA PHE A 365 -0.52 3.71 2.50
C PHE A 365 0.72 4.08 1.69
N MET A 366 1.86 4.05 2.34
CA MET A 366 3.15 4.24 1.67
C MET A 366 4.11 3.15 2.14
N ALA A 367 4.93 2.66 1.22
CA ALA A 367 6.00 1.72 1.53
C ALA A 367 7.34 2.36 1.19
N ALA A 368 8.27 2.35 2.15
CA ALA A 368 9.60 2.89 1.98
C ALA A 368 10.65 1.82 2.30
N TYR A 369 11.70 1.81 1.49
CA TYR A 369 12.79 0.84 1.54
C TYR A 369 14.12 1.55 1.36
N MET A 370 15.15 1.05 2.02
CA MET A 370 16.52 1.46 1.72
C MET A 370 17.46 0.29 1.89
N LEU A 371 18.49 0.26 1.05
CA LEU A 371 19.53 -0.76 1.08
C LEU A 371 20.87 -0.11 1.37
N LEU A 372 21.55 -0.60 2.39
CA LEU A 372 22.88 -0.17 2.79
C LEU A 372 23.86 -1.32 2.59
N GLU A 373 25.11 -0.99 2.30
CA GLU A 373 26.19 -1.96 2.14
C GLU A 373 27.40 -1.55 2.97
N VAL A 374 27.88 -2.51 3.75
CA VAL A 374 29.09 -2.36 4.55
C VAL A 374 30.28 -2.57 3.63
N GLU A 375 31.19 -1.61 3.59
CA GLU A 375 32.39 -1.65 2.78
C GLU A 375 33.63 -1.57 3.66
N ALA A 376 34.73 -2.19 3.24
CA ALA A 376 36.02 -1.90 3.85
C ALA A 376 36.43 -0.45 3.53
N ALA A 377 37.05 0.23 4.50
CA ALA A 377 37.47 1.63 4.35
C ALA A 377 38.44 1.86 3.19
N GLU A 378 39.26 0.87 2.86
CA GLU A 378 40.27 0.94 1.79
C GLU A 378 39.75 0.45 0.43
N ALA A 379 38.50 -0.03 0.34
CA ALA A 379 37.97 -0.55 -0.92
C ALA A 379 37.85 0.58 -1.98
N PRO A 380 38.25 0.35 -3.24
CA PRO A 380 38.04 1.33 -4.30
C PRO A 380 36.53 1.57 -4.50
N ALA A 381 36.14 2.83 -4.66
CA ALA A 381 34.75 3.21 -4.93
C ALA A 381 34.26 2.47 -6.19
N ARG A 382 33.30 1.56 -6.02
CA ARG A 382 32.76 0.76 -7.13
C ARG A 382 31.70 1.57 -7.89
N ALA A 383 31.85 1.64 -9.21
CA ALA A 383 30.77 2.06 -10.10
C ALA A 383 29.66 1.00 -10.05
N VAL A 384 28.47 1.38 -9.58
CA VAL A 384 27.31 0.49 -9.59
C VAL A 384 26.59 0.62 -10.93
N ALA A 385 26.41 -0.50 -11.63
CA ALA A 385 25.55 -0.57 -12.79
C ALA A 385 24.09 -0.39 -12.34
N VAL A 386 23.44 0.68 -12.81
CA VAL A 386 22.00 0.87 -12.64
C VAL A 386 21.29 -0.08 -13.60
N PRO A 387 20.43 -1.01 -13.12
CA PRO A 387 19.58 -1.80 -14.00
C PRO A 387 18.70 -0.86 -14.83
N ARG A 388 18.84 -0.89 -16.15
CA ARG A 388 17.92 -0.21 -17.06
C ARG A 388 16.69 -1.08 -17.23
N THR A 389 15.59 -0.72 -16.59
CA THR A 389 14.27 -1.26 -16.91
C THR A 389 13.43 -0.19 -17.61
N THR A 390 12.75 -0.61 -18.68
CA THR A 390 11.79 0.18 -19.44
C THR A 390 10.61 0.56 -18.56
N ALA A 391 10.28 1.85 -18.54
CA ALA A 391 9.19 2.39 -17.74
C ALA A 391 7.84 1.92 -18.31
N ASP A 392 7.16 1.05 -17.58
CA ASP A 392 5.71 0.86 -17.72
C ASP A 392 4.97 1.67 -16.64
N ALA A 393 3.81 2.18 -17.05
CA ALA A 393 3.03 3.20 -16.37
C ALA A 393 2.51 2.78 -14.99
N ALA A 394 2.35 3.78 -14.12
CA ALA A 394 1.96 3.65 -12.73
C ALA A 394 0.51 3.15 -12.54
N PRO A 395 0.26 2.24 -11.58
CA PRO A 395 -1.03 2.07 -10.95
C PRO A 395 -1.10 2.93 -9.66
N ASP A 396 -2.21 3.52 -9.23
CA ASP A 396 -3.44 3.71 -9.96
C ASP A 396 -4.77 3.32 -9.21
N GLU A 397 -4.84 3.12 -7.92
CA GLU A 397 -5.66 3.85 -6.93
C GLU A 397 -7.28 3.80 -6.82
N GLU A 398 -7.89 2.74 -6.17
CA GLU A 398 -8.90 2.68 -5.02
C GLU A 398 -10.41 2.24 -5.05
N ALA A 399 -10.67 0.95 -4.90
CA ALA A 399 -11.24 0.38 -3.66
C ALA A 399 -10.46 -0.93 -3.43
N ALA A 400 -10.29 -1.41 -2.19
CA ALA A 400 -9.52 -2.63 -1.91
C ALA A 400 -10.29 -3.89 -2.36
N ILE A 401 -10.37 -4.00 -3.68
CA ILE A 401 -10.98 -5.03 -4.47
C ILE A 401 -9.89 -6.08 -4.61
N ALA A 402 -9.86 -6.99 -3.64
CA ALA A 402 -8.93 -8.11 -3.63
C ALA A 402 -9.02 -8.88 -4.98
N PRO A 403 -7.92 -9.52 -5.41
CA PRO A 403 -7.99 -10.40 -6.57
C PRO A 403 -9.08 -11.46 -6.40
N PRO A 404 -9.65 -11.95 -7.51
CA PRO A 404 -10.70 -12.97 -7.49
C PRO A 404 -10.35 -14.15 -6.58
N HIS A 405 -9.09 -14.60 -6.64
CA HIS A 405 -8.51 -15.63 -5.79
C HIS A 405 -7.33 -15.08 -5.01
N ASP A 406 -7.22 -15.52 -3.76
CA ASP A 406 -6.05 -15.27 -2.93
C ASP A 406 -4.94 -16.27 -3.30
N PRO A 407 -3.79 -15.82 -3.83
CA PRO A 407 -2.65 -16.70 -4.10
C PRO A 407 -2.18 -17.46 -2.84
N ALA A 408 -2.44 -16.94 -1.65
CA ALA A 408 -2.14 -17.59 -0.39
C ALA A 408 -3.00 -18.83 -0.09
N ALA A 409 -4.22 -18.89 -0.63
CA ALA A 409 -5.15 -20.01 -0.48
C ALA A 409 -5.06 -20.98 -1.68
N ALA A 410 -4.04 -20.83 -2.52
CA ALA A 410 -3.87 -21.59 -3.75
C ALA A 410 -3.72 -23.09 -3.48
N PRO A 411 -4.38 -23.94 -4.27
CA PRO A 411 -4.05 -25.35 -4.38
C PRO A 411 -2.57 -25.57 -4.74
N GLU A 412 -2.00 -26.69 -4.29
CA GLU A 412 -0.57 -27.01 -4.46
C GLU A 412 -0.17 -26.98 -5.96
N GLY A 413 0.83 -26.16 -6.29
CA GLY A 413 1.32 -25.99 -7.66
C GLY A 413 0.67 -24.86 -8.48
N LEU A 414 -0.37 -24.17 -7.97
CA LEU A 414 -0.99 -23.03 -8.65
C LEU A 414 -0.51 -21.65 -8.17
N GLY A 415 0.27 -21.58 -7.08
CA GLY A 415 0.66 -20.32 -6.45
C GLY A 415 1.37 -19.32 -7.39
N ALA A 416 2.24 -19.79 -8.28
CA ALA A 416 2.92 -18.92 -9.25
C ALA A 416 1.94 -18.34 -10.29
N LEU A 417 1.03 -19.16 -10.83
CA LEU A 417 0.02 -18.72 -11.79
C LEU A 417 -0.93 -17.70 -11.16
N LEU A 418 -1.42 -17.99 -9.95
CA LEU A 418 -2.33 -17.09 -9.23
C LEU A 418 -1.64 -15.78 -8.81
N THR A 419 -0.35 -15.82 -8.46
CA THR A 419 0.42 -14.59 -8.18
C THR A 419 0.51 -13.69 -9.41
N GLU A 420 0.83 -14.24 -10.59
CA GLU A 420 0.89 -13.47 -11.84
C GLU A 420 -0.49 -12.92 -12.24
N LEU A 421 -1.54 -13.75 -12.14
CA LEU A 421 -2.92 -13.31 -12.42
C LEU A 421 -3.38 -12.23 -11.44
N ALA A 422 -3.02 -12.32 -10.16
CA ALA A 422 -3.30 -11.29 -9.16
C ALA A 422 -2.57 -9.97 -9.50
N GLY A 423 -1.34 -10.03 -10.00
CA GLY A 423 -0.61 -8.87 -10.51
C GLY A 423 -1.31 -8.20 -11.69
N ILE A 424 -1.72 -8.98 -12.71
CA ILE A 424 -2.49 -8.49 -13.86
C ILE A 424 -3.82 -7.88 -13.42
N TRP A 425 -4.54 -8.56 -12.53
CA TRP A 425 -5.79 -8.07 -11.97
C TRP A 425 -5.59 -6.74 -11.24
N HIS A 426 -4.54 -6.62 -10.43
CA HIS A 426 -4.27 -5.41 -9.67
C HIS A 426 -4.03 -4.21 -10.60
N ASP A 427 -3.18 -4.38 -11.64
CA ASP A 427 -2.95 -3.36 -12.67
C ASP A 427 -4.25 -2.99 -13.40
N TYR A 428 -4.96 -4.00 -13.92
CA TYR A 428 -6.22 -3.83 -14.63
C TYR A 428 -7.25 -3.07 -13.79
N ARG A 429 -7.51 -3.53 -12.58
CA ARG A 429 -8.44 -2.91 -11.63
C ARG A 429 -8.05 -1.46 -11.40
N SER A 430 -6.76 -1.19 -11.14
CA SER A 430 -6.27 0.17 -10.93
C SER A 430 -6.60 1.07 -12.13
N ARG A 431 -6.29 0.62 -13.35
CA ARG A 431 -6.53 1.38 -14.57
C ARG A 431 -8.02 1.54 -14.87
N ALA A 432 -8.82 0.50 -14.65
CA ALA A 432 -10.28 0.53 -14.80
C ALA A 432 -10.88 1.58 -13.86
N TRP A 433 -10.39 1.62 -12.63
CA TRP A 433 -10.82 2.58 -11.60
C TRP A 433 -10.60 4.05 -11.98
N ARG A 434 -9.65 4.29 -12.89
CA ARG A 434 -9.30 5.59 -13.46
C ARG A 434 -10.20 6.03 -14.59
N THR A 435 -11.04 5.14 -15.11
CA THR A 435 -11.81 5.39 -16.33
C THR A 435 -12.84 6.50 -16.09
N PRO A 436 -13.24 7.23 -17.15
CA PRO A 436 -14.17 8.35 -17.02
C PRO A 436 -15.47 7.98 -16.29
N LEU A 437 -16.06 6.83 -16.60
CA LEU A 437 -17.28 6.32 -15.96
C LEU A 437 -17.08 6.11 -14.45
N ILE A 438 -16.05 5.34 -14.06
CA ILE A 438 -15.83 5.01 -12.65
C ILE A 438 -15.48 6.25 -11.86
N ARG A 439 -14.70 7.18 -12.43
CA ARG A 439 -14.42 8.47 -11.81
C ARG A 439 -15.71 9.29 -11.59
N GLN A 440 -16.62 9.33 -12.57
CA GLN A 440 -17.92 9.98 -12.41
C GLN A 440 -18.76 9.35 -11.27
N ILE A 441 -18.74 8.02 -11.15
CA ILE A 441 -19.42 7.31 -10.05
C ILE A 441 -18.83 7.72 -8.70
N ARG A 442 -17.49 7.67 -8.54
CA ARG A 442 -16.80 7.99 -7.29
C ARG A 442 -16.99 9.42 -6.83
N GLU A 443 -16.93 10.36 -7.76
CA GLU A 443 -17.11 11.78 -7.47
C GLU A 443 -18.58 12.18 -7.32
N ARG A 444 -19.51 11.21 -7.37
CA ARG A 444 -20.97 11.43 -7.30
C ARG A 444 -21.50 12.36 -8.40
N ARG A 445 -20.91 12.25 -9.59
CA ARG A 445 -21.24 13.03 -10.79
C ARG A 445 -21.92 12.20 -11.89
N LEU A 446 -22.16 10.91 -11.67
CA LEU A 446 -22.89 10.06 -12.64
C LEU A 446 -24.34 10.55 -12.78
N ALA A 447 -24.77 10.87 -14.00
CA ALA A 447 -26.15 11.24 -14.30
C ALA A 447 -26.93 10.09 -14.95
N LEU A 448 -28.26 10.17 -14.96
CA LEU A 448 -29.13 9.15 -15.55
C LEU A 448 -28.79 8.83 -17.02
N PRO A 449 -28.55 9.81 -17.92
CA PRO A 449 -28.17 9.51 -19.30
C PRO A 449 -26.86 8.71 -19.40
N ASP A 450 -25.90 8.94 -18.49
CA ASP A 450 -24.64 8.21 -18.48
C ASP A 450 -24.85 6.74 -18.07
N TYR A 451 -25.74 6.52 -17.10
CA TYR A 451 -26.14 5.18 -16.64
C TYR A 451 -26.90 4.40 -17.72
N LEU A 452 -27.87 5.02 -18.41
CA LEU A 452 -28.58 4.40 -19.53
C LEU A 452 -27.63 4.02 -20.66
N ASN A 453 -26.77 4.96 -21.07
CA ASN A 453 -25.78 4.72 -22.12
C ASN A 453 -24.77 3.63 -21.72
N TRP A 454 -24.38 3.52 -20.45
CA TRP A 454 -23.59 2.40 -19.96
C TRP A 454 -24.32 1.07 -20.17
N MET A 455 -25.57 0.95 -19.74
CA MET A 455 -26.36 -0.28 -19.90
C MET A 455 -26.56 -0.66 -21.37
N GLU A 456 -26.85 0.30 -22.25
CA GLU A 456 -27.03 0.06 -23.69
C GLU A 456 -25.82 -0.61 -24.33
N GLN A 457 -24.62 -0.25 -23.89
CA GLN A 457 -23.37 -0.80 -24.41
C GLN A 457 -22.98 -2.13 -23.76
N TRP A 458 -23.47 -2.40 -22.55
CA TRP A 458 -23.07 -3.56 -21.75
C TRP A 458 -24.02 -4.75 -21.91
N ILE A 459 -25.32 -4.53 -22.10
CA ILE A 459 -26.31 -5.59 -22.41
C ILE A 459 -25.87 -6.49 -23.57
N PRO A 460 -25.50 -5.96 -24.76
CA PRO A 460 -25.03 -6.79 -25.86
C PRO A 460 -23.65 -7.42 -25.61
N GLN A 461 -22.91 -7.02 -24.58
CA GLN A 461 -21.68 -7.72 -24.15
C GLN A 461 -22.03 -8.94 -23.29
N VAL A 462 -22.89 -8.78 -22.28
CA VAL A 462 -23.33 -9.87 -21.38
C VAL A 462 -24.03 -10.97 -22.18
N ARG A 463 -24.81 -10.60 -23.20
CA ARG A 463 -25.47 -11.55 -24.10
C ARG A 463 -24.51 -12.52 -24.80
N GLU A 464 -23.29 -12.09 -25.10
CA GLU A 464 -22.31 -12.94 -25.79
C GLU A 464 -21.52 -13.83 -24.81
N GLY A 465 -21.54 -13.55 -23.50
CA GLY A 465 -20.88 -14.31 -22.43
C GLY A 465 -21.02 -15.82 -22.57
N SER A 466 -22.25 -16.30 -22.44
CA SER A 466 -22.59 -17.72 -22.59
C SER A 466 -22.28 -18.31 -23.96
N ARG A 467 -22.27 -17.49 -25.03
CA ARG A 467 -22.09 -17.95 -26.41
C ARG A 467 -20.64 -18.30 -26.72
N TRP A 468 -19.70 -17.39 -26.44
CA TRP A 468 -18.29 -17.70 -26.66
C TRP A 468 -17.80 -18.76 -25.67
N MET A 469 -18.37 -18.86 -24.46
CA MET A 469 -18.07 -19.95 -23.52
C MET A 469 -18.48 -21.32 -24.09
N ARG A 470 -19.69 -21.43 -24.65
CA ARG A 470 -20.15 -22.66 -25.32
C ARG A 470 -19.34 -23.00 -26.57
N GLU A 471 -18.99 -21.99 -27.36
CA GLU A 471 -18.08 -22.17 -28.50
C GLU A 471 -16.73 -22.71 -28.05
N GLY A 472 -16.15 -22.15 -26.98
CA GLY A 472 -14.91 -22.62 -26.38
C GLY A 472 -15.02 -24.05 -25.84
N ALA A 473 -16.14 -24.38 -25.17
CA ALA A 473 -16.42 -25.72 -24.68
C ALA A 473 -16.52 -26.74 -25.83
N ALA A 474 -17.18 -26.38 -26.93
CA ALA A 474 -17.29 -27.22 -28.12
C ALA A 474 -15.93 -27.45 -28.81
N SER A 475 -15.00 -26.50 -28.68
CA SER A 475 -13.63 -26.59 -29.21
C SER A 475 -12.67 -27.40 -28.33
N LEU A 476 -13.08 -27.82 -27.12
CA LEU A 476 -12.30 -28.70 -26.25
C LEU A 476 -12.44 -30.17 -26.68
N THR A 477 -11.31 -30.82 -26.90
CA THR A 477 -11.25 -32.20 -27.43
C THR A 477 -10.39 -33.10 -26.55
N GLY A 478 -10.58 -34.42 -26.66
CA GLY A 478 -9.73 -35.40 -25.99
C GLY A 478 -9.75 -35.27 -24.46
N PRO A 479 -8.60 -35.06 -23.78
CA PRO A 479 -8.51 -35.08 -22.33
C PRO A 479 -9.25 -33.93 -21.62
N TYR A 480 -9.68 -32.89 -22.35
CA TYR A 480 -10.40 -31.74 -21.77
C TYR A 480 -11.94 -31.90 -21.77
N GLN A 481 -12.50 -33.08 -22.04
CA GLN A 481 -13.96 -33.29 -22.05
C GLN A 481 -14.63 -32.95 -20.70
N ALA A 482 -13.98 -33.28 -19.59
CA ALA A 482 -14.48 -32.95 -18.25
C ALA A 482 -14.51 -31.42 -18.01
N LEU A 483 -13.52 -30.71 -18.55
CA LEU A 483 -13.48 -29.24 -18.52
C LEU A 483 -14.61 -28.63 -19.35
N ALA A 484 -14.90 -29.18 -20.53
CA ALA A 484 -16.00 -28.72 -21.38
C ALA A 484 -17.35 -28.79 -20.66
N ALA A 485 -17.62 -29.90 -19.97
CA ALA A 485 -18.85 -30.07 -19.19
C ALA A 485 -18.97 -29.03 -18.05
N LEU A 486 -17.85 -28.70 -17.39
CA LEU A 486 -17.83 -27.69 -16.33
C LEU A 486 -18.11 -26.28 -16.88
N ILE A 487 -17.54 -25.94 -18.05
CA ILE A 487 -17.80 -24.66 -18.73
C ILE A 487 -19.26 -24.59 -19.21
N ASP A 488 -19.85 -25.68 -19.69
CA ASP A 488 -21.26 -25.71 -20.10
C ASP A 488 -22.23 -25.44 -18.95
N VAL A 489 -21.91 -25.89 -17.73
CA VAL A 489 -22.68 -25.56 -16.52
C VAL A 489 -22.62 -24.07 -16.25
N HIS A 490 -21.42 -23.47 -16.27
CA HIS A 490 -21.24 -22.03 -16.09
C HIS A 490 -22.00 -21.24 -17.15
N ALA A 491 -21.82 -21.56 -18.42
CA ALA A 491 -22.50 -20.88 -19.53
C ALA A 491 -24.02 -21.03 -19.48
N GLY A 492 -24.54 -22.13 -18.89
CA GLY A 492 -25.97 -22.35 -18.69
C GLY A 492 -26.58 -21.45 -17.61
N GLU A 493 -25.83 -21.15 -16.56
CA GLU A 493 -26.31 -20.26 -15.48
C GLU A 493 -26.40 -18.80 -15.92
N GLU A 494 -25.48 -18.34 -16.79
CA GLU A 494 -25.43 -16.94 -17.26
C GLU A 494 -26.23 -16.66 -18.53
N GLN A 495 -26.82 -17.69 -19.16
CA GLN A 495 -27.36 -17.55 -20.51
C GLN A 495 -28.46 -16.49 -20.64
N ASP A 496 -29.20 -16.22 -19.55
CA ASP A 496 -30.36 -15.32 -19.53
C ASP A 496 -30.09 -14.00 -18.78
N ASP A 497 -28.86 -13.78 -18.31
CA ASP A 497 -28.49 -12.62 -17.50
C ASP A 497 -28.70 -11.28 -18.20
N PHE A 498 -28.49 -11.27 -19.53
CA PHE A 498 -28.73 -10.11 -20.36
C PHE A 498 -30.21 -9.67 -20.37
N ASN A 499 -31.16 -10.58 -20.13
CA ASN A 499 -32.59 -10.26 -20.03
C ASN A 499 -32.90 -9.49 -18.74
N ILE A 500 -32.24 -9.86 -17.64
CA ILE A 500 -32.36 -9.16 -16.36
C ILE A 500 -31.81 -7.74 -16.52
N LEU A 501 -30.63 -7.60 -17.11
CA LEU A 501 -30.00 -6.30 -17.36
C LEU A 501 -30.82 -5.42 -18.32
N PHE A 502 -31.46 -6.00 -19.35
CA PHE A 502 -32.37 -5.25 -20.23
C PHE A 502 -33.65 -4.80 -19.52
N SER A 503 -34.22 -5.65 -18.64
CA SER A 503 -35.34 -5.26 -17.78
C SER A 503 -34.96 -4.08 -16.87
N ASP A 504 -33.79 -4.12 -16.24
CA ASP A 504 -33.25 -3.05 -15.40
C ASP A 504 -33.09 -1.73 -16.19
N TYR A 505 -32.55 -1.82 -17.41
CA TYR A 505 -32.45 -0.68 -18.35
C TYR A 505 -33.82 -0.04 -18.64
N ARG A 506 -34.85 -0.85 -18.94
CA ARG A 506 -36.21 -0.34 -19.21
C ARG A 506 -36.80 0.34 -17.97
N LYS A 507 -36.57 -0.20 -16.77
CA LYS A 507 -37.05 0.37 -15.50
C LYS A 507 -36.32 1.66 -15.12
N ALA A 508 -35.07 1.80 -15.53
CA ALA A 508 -34.31 3.04 -15.40
C ALA A 508 -34.76 4.15 -16.37
N GLY A 509 -35.67 3.86 -17.31
CA GLY A 509 -36.16 4.81 -18.31
C GLY A 509 -35.50 4.70 -19.68
N GLY A 510 -34.86 3.56 -19.98
CA GLY A 510 -34.30 3.26 -21.29
C GLY A 510 -35.34 3.29 -22.41
N THR A 511 -35.00 3.87 -23.55
CA THR A 511 -35.94 4.13 -24.66
C THR A 511 -35.85 3.11 -25.79
N VAL A 512 -34.73 2.39 -25.94
CA VAL A 512 -34.57 1.35 -26.96
C VAL A 512 -35.58 0.24 -26.72
N GLU A 513 -36.39 -0.07 -27.73
CA GLU A 513 -37.52 -1.00 -27.62
C GLU A 513 -37.08 -2.46 -27.78
N ARG A 514 -36.17 -2.74 -28.71
CA ARG A 514 -35.67 -4.08 -28.97
C ARG A 514 -34.23 -4.24 -28.49
N ILE A 515 -33.98 -5.33 -27.80
CA ILE A 515 -32.64 -5.65 -27.29
C ILE A 515 -31.58 -5.79 -28.39
N ASP A 516 -31.99 -6.14 -29.63
CA ASP A 516 -31.10 -6.27 -30.79
C ASP A 516 -30.59 -4.94 -31.36
N ASP A 517 -31.27 -3.84 -31.01
CA ASP A 517 -30.92 -2.50 -31.47
C ASP A 517 -29.79 -1.90 -30.60
N LEU A 518 -29.49 -2.53 -29.46
CA LEU A 518 -28.36 -2.17 -28.61
C LEU A 518 -27.03 -2.51 -29.28
N ARG A 519 -26.02 -1.66 -29.06
CA ARG A 519 -24.70 -1.76 -29.71
C ARG A 519 -23.60 -1.69 -28.66
N ARG A 520 -22.61 -2.57 -28.78
CA ARG A 520 -21.37 -2.45 -28.00
C ARG A 520 -20.59 -1.22 -28.47
N ASN A 521 -19.77 -0.67 -27.58
CA ASN A 521 -18.80 0.33 -27.96
C ASN A 521 -17.57 -0.31 -28.64
N PRO A 522 -16.64 0.47 -29.21
CA PRO A 522 -15.46 -0.08 -29.89
C PRO A 522 -14.64 -1.05 -29.03
N GLY A 523 -14.52 -0.80 -27.73
CA GLY A 523 -13.83 -1.72 -26.81
C GLY A 523 -14.60 -3.03 -26.61
N GLY A 524 -15.92 -2.97 -26.49
CA GLY A 524 -16.78 -4.16 -26.43
C GLY A 524 -16.76 -4.96 -27.74
N GLU A 525 -16.76 -4.32 -28.91
CA GLU A 525 -16.62 -5.03 -30.19
C GLU A 525 -15.26 -5.71 -30.33
N ALA A 526 -14.18 -5.05 -29.91
CA ALA A 526 -12.84 -5.62 -29.92
C ALA A 526 -12.72 -6.82 -28.95
N LEU A 527 -13.26 -6.68 -27.73
CA LEU A 527 -13.33 -7.76 -26.75
C LEU A 527 -14.13 -8.95 -27.28
N ASN A 528 -15.32 -8.70 -27.82
CA ASN A 528 -16.18 -9.73 -28.38
C ASN A 528 -15.50 -10.51 -29.51
N ALA A 529 -14.91 -9.80 -30.47
CA ALA A 529 -14.18 -10.42 -31.58
C ALA A 529 -12.98 -11.25 -31.11
N TYR A 530 -12.24 -10.75 -30.10
CA TYR A 530 -11.12 -11.47 -29.52
C TYR A 530 -11.55 -12.78 -28.84
N LEU A 531 -12.60 -12.74 -28.01
CA LEU A 531 -13.08 -13.91 -27.27
C LEU A 531 -13.63 -15.00 -28.19
N HIS A 532 -14.46 -14.64 -29.17
CA HIS A 532 -14.95 -15.60 -30.17
C HIS A 532 -13.81 -16.13 -31.06
N GLY A 533 -12.87 -15.26 -31.47
CA GLY A 533 -11.70 -15.67 -32.23
C GLY A 533 -10.85 -16.70 -31.49
N LEU A 534 -10.68 -16.53 -30.17
CA LEU A 534 -9.99 -17.48 -29.32
C LEU A 534 -10.81 -18.77 -29.09
N ALA A 535 -12.12 -18.64 -28.85
CA ALA A 535 -13.03 -19.77 -28.64
C ALA A 535 -13.11 -20.73 -29.83
N ALA A 536 -12.96 -20.22 -31.05
CA ALA A 536 -12.89 -21.02 -32.26
C ALA A 536 -11.57 -21.81 -32.44
N THR A 537 -10.54 -21.54 -31.63
CA THR A 537 -9.27 -22.27 -31.70
C THR A 537 -9.35 -23.63 -31.02
N ARG A 538 -8.50 -24.57 -31.42
CA ARG A 538 -8.46 -25.92 -30.83
C ARG A 538 -8.00 -25.84 -29.37
N ASN A 539 -8.77 -26.44 -28.46
CA ASN A 539 -8.52 -26.49 -27.03
C ASN A 539 -8.17 -25.11 -26.43
N PRO A 540 -9.10 -24.15 -26.40
CA PRO A 540 -8.82 -22.75 -26.09
C PRO A 540 -8.69 -22.51 -24.57
N ILE A 541 -7.77 -23.21 -23.91
CA ILE A 541 -7.56 -23.16 -22.44
C ILE A 541 -7.20 -21.75 -21.93
N GLY A 542 -6.66 -20.90 -22.81
CA GLY A 542 -6.43 -19.49 -22.53
C GLY A 542 -7.70 -18.73 -22.11
N LEU A 543 -8.90 -19.15 -22.54
CA LEU A 543 -10.17 -18.54 -22.13
C LEU A 543 -10.38 -18.52 -20.62
N LEU A 544 -9.74 -19.42 -19.86
CA LEU A 544 -9.73 -19.33 -18.39
C LEU A 544 -9.14 -17.99 -17.92
N GLY A 545 -8.10 -17.48 -18.58
CA GLY A 545 -7.57 -16.14 -18.29
C GLY A 545 -8.58 -15.02 -18.55
N ALA A 546 -9.42 -15.16 -19.58
CA ALA A 546 -10.48 -14.20 -19.86
C ALA A 546 -11.57 -14.22 -18.79
N ILE A 547 -12.05 -15.42 -18.43
CA ILE A 547 -13.05 -15.63 -17.36
C ILE A 547 -12.56 -15.00 -16.06
N TYR A 548 -11.30 -15.20 -15.68
CA TYR A 548 -10.73 -14.62 -14.46
C TYR A 548 -10.89 -13.09 -14.37
N ILE A 549 -10.67 -12.37 -15.49
CA ILE A 549 -10.82 -10.91 -15.55
C ILE A 549 -12.29 -10.49 -15.57
N ILE A 550 -13.13 -11.19 -16.33
CA ILE A 550 -14.55 -10.84 -16.51
C ILE A 550 -15.31 -11.08 -15.21
N GLU A 551 -15.23 -12.30 -14.65
CA GLU A 551 -15.86 -12.66 -13.38
C GLU A 551 -15.30 -11.84 -12.23
N GLY A 552 -13.98 -11.59 -12.22
CA GLY A 552 -13.37 -10.70 -11.25
C GLY A 552 -13.97 -9.29 -11.28
N THR A 553 -14.27 -8.77 -12.46
CA THR A 553 -14.91 -7.46 -12.63
C THR A 553 -16.32 -7.45 -12.03
N GLY A 554 -17.11 -8.48 -12.34
CA GLY A 554 -18.47 -8.64 -11.80
C GLY A 554 -18.49 -8.83 -10.28
N GLN A 555 -17.60 -9.65 -9.73
CA GLN A 555 -17.58 -9.99 -8.31
C GLN A 555 -16.94 -8.90 -7.44
N ARG A 556 -15.94 -8.19 -7.95
CA ARG A 556 -15.10 -7.33 -7.11
C ARG A 556 -15.27 -5.84 -7.43
N ILE A 557 -15.34 -5.45 -8.70
CA ILE A 557 -15.46 -4.03 -9.10
C ILE A 557 -16.91 -3.55 -8.95
N VAL A 558 -17.88 -4.28 -9.49
CA VAL A 558 -19.28 -3.86 -9.50
C VAL A 558 -19.86 -3.66 -8.08
N PRO A 559 -19.64 -4.56 -7.09
CA PRO A 559 -20.17 -4.38 -5.74
C PRO A 559 -19.57 -3.19 -5.00
N ALA A 560 -18.33 -2.82 -5.31
CA ALA A 560 -17.70 -1.61 -4.76
C ALA A 560 -18.32 -0.31 -5.32
N LEU A 561 -18.79 -0.34 -6.58
CA LEU A 561 -19.41 0.81 -7.23
C LEU A 561 -20.90 0.95 -6.92
N LEU A 562 -21.61 -0.17 -6.71
CA LEU A 562 -23.06 -0.20 -6.58
C LEU A 562 -23.64 0.74 -5.50
N PRO A 563 -23.07 0.83 -4.27
CA PRO A 563 -23.54 1.79 -3.27
C PRO A 563 -23.39 3.26 -3.73
N LEU A 564 -22.33 3.58 -4.46
CA LEU A 564 -22.07 4.91 -4.98
C LEU A 564 -23.05 5.26 -6.11
N ILE A 565 -23.34 4.30 -6.99
CA ILE A 565 -24.33 4.44 -8.06
C ILE A 565 -25.72 4.72 -7.47
N LYS A 566 -26.15 3.90 -6.49
CA LYS A 566 -27.46 4.09 -5.81
C LYS A 566 -27.56 5.42 -5.08
N ALA A 567 -26.46 5.90 -4.50
CA ALA A 567 -26.44 7.20 -3.84
C ALA A 567 -26.54 8.37 -4.84
N GLY A 568 -25.99 8.20 -6.05
CA GLY A 568 -26.00 9.22 -7.10
C GLY A 568 -27.29 9.26 -7.94
N LEU A 569 -27.93 8.11 -8.16
CA LEU A 569 -29.10 7.97 -9.02
C LEU A 569 -30.38 7.72 -8.22
N LYS A 570 -31.40 8.56 -8.43
CA LYS A 570 -32.74 8.41 -7.82
C LYS A 570 -33.61 7.43 -8.62
N LEU A 571 -33.13 6.20 -8.79
CA LEU A 571 -33.82 5.13 -9.52
C LEU A 571 -34.50 4.14 -8.55
N PRO A 572 -35.54 3.43 -8.99
CA PRO A 572 -36.17 2.40 -8.17
C PRO A 572 -35.19 1.22 -7.94
N PRO A 573 -35.28 0.50 -6.80
CA PRO A 573 -34.35 -0.58 -6.48
C PRO A 573 -34.28 -1.68 -7.56
N ASP A 574 -35.39 -1.90 -8.25
CA ASP A 574 -35.51 -2.93 -9.28
C ASP A 574 -34.88 -2.55 -10.62
N ALA A 575 -34.26 -1.37 -10.73
CA ALA A 575 -33.37 -0.97 -11.82
C ALA A 575 -31.90 -1.38 -11.58
N PHE A 576 -31.58 -2.06 -10.47
CA PHE A 576 -30.22 -2.48 -10.11
C PHE A 576 -30.10 -4.00 -9.86
N ARG A 577 -31.11 -4.80 -10.21
CA ARG A 577 -31.18 -6.22 -9.85
C ARG A 577 -30.01 -7.02 -10.40
N PHE A 578 -29.63 -6.78 -11.65
CA PHE A 578 -28.49 -7.43 -12.28
C PHE A 578 -27.20 -7.14 -11.49
N LEU A 579 -26.93 -5.86 -11.21
CA LEU A 579 -25.72 -5.46 -10.48
C LEU A 579 -25.70 -5.98 -9.02
N GLU A 580 -26.87 -6.19 -8.39
CA GLU A 580 -26.99 -6.77 -7.05
C GLU A 580 -26.77 -8.29 -7.03
N TYR A 581 -27.40 -9.01 -7.95
CA TYR A 581 -27.39 -10.48 -7.98
C TYR A 581 -26.11 -11.04 -8.60
N HIS A 582 -25.64 -10.46 -9.71
CA HIS A 582 -24.47 -10.95 -10.44
C HIS A 582 -23.23 -10.95 -9.54
N GLY A 583 -23.01 -9.87 -8.77
CA GLY A 583 -21.89 -9.81 -7.83
C GLY A 583 -21.87 -10.88 -6.73
N HIS A 584 -23.03 -11.47 -6.38
CA HIS A 584 -23.10 -12.58 -5.42
C HIS A 584 -22.94 -13.96 -6.09
N ASN A 585 -23.38 -14.12 -7.34
CA ASN A 585 -23.28 -15.40 -8.05
C ASN A 585 -21.86 -15.68 -8.57
N ASP A 586 -21.08 -14.62 -8.85
CA ASP A 586 -19.70 -14.72 -9.34
C ASP A 586 -18.73 -15.38 -8.34
N GLU A 587 -19.08 -15.47 -7.04
CA GLU A 587 -18.34 -16.28 -6.07
C GLU A 587 -18.30 -17.76 -6.45
N ASN A 588 -19.45 -18.31 -6.86
CA ASN A 588 -19.54 -19.71 -7.28
C ASN A 588 -18.83 -19.94 -8.61
N HIS A 589 -18.89 -18.94 -9.49
CA HIS A 589 -18.22 -18.94 -10.79
C HIS A 589 -16.70 -19.00 -10.64
N LEU A 590 -16.14 -18.19 -9.75
CA LEU A 590 -14.70 -18.18 -9.49
C LEU A 590 -14.22 -19.45 -8.78
N ASN A 591 -15.04 -20.07 -7.93
CA ASN A 591 -14.73 -21.39 -7.37
C ASN A 591 -14.71 -22.47 -8.47
N ARG A 592 -15.66 -22.45 -9.41
CA ARG A 592 -15.66 -23.36 -10.57
C ARG A 592 -14.49 -23.10 -11.50
N TRP A 593 -14.13 -21.83 -11.71
CA TRP A 593 -12.96 -21.45 -12.47
C TRP A 593 -11.68 -22.06 -11.87
N LEU A 594 -11.53 -22.05 -10.54
CA LEU A 594 -10.36 -22.64 -9.90
C LEU A 594 -10.27 -24.15 -10.18
N ALA A 595 -11.39 -24.87 -10.06
CA ALA A 595 -11.47 -26.28 -10.43
C ALA A 595 -11.15 -26.51 -11.92
N ALA A 596 -11.57 -25.61 -12.80
CA ALA A 596 -11.26 -25.67 -14.23
C ALA A 596 -9.74 -25.53 -14.49
N VAL A 597 -9.06 -24.62 -13.79
CA VAL A 597 -7.61 -24.46 -13.88
C VAL A 597 -6.88 -25.70 -13.36
N GLU A 598 -7.33 -26.28 -12.25
CA GLU A 598 -6.78 -27.54 -11.73
C GLU A 598 -6.87 -28.67 -12.76
N MET A 599 -8.03 -28.83 -13.41
CA MET A 599 -8.23 -29.84 -14.47
C MET A 599 -7.23 -29.65 -15.61
N VAL A 600 -7.01 -28.41 -16.06
CA VAL A 600 -6.01 -28.11 -17.10
C VAL A 600 -4.60 -28.48 -16.63
N MET A 601 -4.22 -28.10 -15.40
CA MET A 601 -2.87 -28.39 -14.89
C MET A 601 -2.60 -29.88 -14.67
N VAL A 602 -3.64 -30.67 -14.41
CA VAL A 602 -3.55 -32.14 -14.35
C VAL A 602 -3.32 -32.71 -15.74
N VAL A 603 -4.12 -32.30 -16.74
CA VAL A 603 -3.99 -32.79 -18.13
C VAL A 603 -2.61 -32.44 -18.70
N GLU A 604 -2.20 -31.19 -18.56
CA GLU A 604 -0.91 -30.66 -19.07
C GLU A 604 0.29 -31.16 -18.25
N GLY A 605 0.06 -31.52 -16.99
CA GLY A 605 1.04 -32.17 -16.13
C GLY A 605 1.50 -33.53 -16.64
N GLY A 606 0.68 -34.21 -17.45
CA GLY A 606 1.06 -35.44 -18.14
C GLY A 606 2.20 -35.23 -19.17
N GLU A 607 2.42 -33.99 -19.63
CA GLU A 607 3.50 -33.61 -20.53
C GLU A 607 4.73 -33.04 -19.79
N GLY A 608 4.77 -33.16 -18.46
CA GLY A 608 5.86 -32.67 -17.62
C GLY A 608 5.80 -31.16 -17.33
N ALA A 609 6.92 -30.62 -16.81
CA ALA A 609 7.00 -29.22 -16.39
C ALA A 609 6.80 -28.22 -17.55
N GLU A 610 7.19 -28.61 -18.78
CA GLU A 610 7.01 -27.77 -19.98
C GLU A 610 5.54 -27.60 -20.38
N GLY A 611 4.73 -28.66 -20.27
CA GLY A 611 3.28 -28.61 -20.55
C GLY A 611 2.56 -27.66 -19.59
N ARG A 612 2.80 -27.83 -18.27
CA ARG A 612 2.28 -26.89 -17.25
C ARG A 612 2.69 -25.45 -17.51
N GLY A 613 3.95 -25.23 -17.90
CA GLY A 613 4.46 -23.90 -18.25
C GLY A 613 3.77 -23.28 -19.46
N ARG A 614 3.44 -24.07 -20.50
CA ARG A 614 2.70 -23.59 -21.68
C ARG A 614 1.28 -23.18 -21.32
N ALA A 615 0.55 -24.02 -20.60
CA ALA A 615 -0.83 -23.75 -20.21
C ALA A 615 -0.93 -22.51 -19.31
N ALA A 616 -0.06 -22.39 -18.30
CA ALA A 616 0.01 -21.22 -17.46
C ALA A 616 0.26 -19.94 -18.27
N ARG A 617 1.18 -19.99 -19.24
CA ARG A 617 1.47 -18.84 -20.11
C ARG A 617 0.27 -18.42 -20.96
N GLN A 618 -0.46 -19.38 -21.55
CA GLN A 618 -1.65 -19.07 -22.35
C GLN A 618 -2.76 -18.40 -21.52
N ILE A 619 -2.96 -18.87 -20.28
CA ILE A 619 -3.92 -18.28 -19.33
C ILE A 619 -3.49 -16.85 -18.98
N ILE A 620 -2.21 -16.64 -18.63
CA ILE A 620 -1.65 -15.32 -18.26
C ILE A 620 -1.74 -14.33 -19.44
N ASP A 621 -1.34 -14.75 -20.65
CA ASP A 621 -1.36 -13.89 -21.84
C ASP A 621 -2.80 -13.50 -22.20
N THR A 622 -3.74 -14.45 -22.11
CA THR A 622 -5.15 -14.17 -22.37
C THR A 622 -5.75 -13.25 -21.32
N ALA A 623 -5.43 -13.42 -20.04
CA ALA A 623 -5.84 -12.50 -18.98
C ALA A 623 -5.33 -11.08 -19.25
N ARG A 624 -4.06 -10.93 -19.66
CA ARG A 624 -3.45 -9.64 -20.00
C ARG A 624 -4.16 -8.96 -21.18
N HIS A 625 -4.44 -9.70 -22.26
CA HIS A 625 -5.17 -9.15 -23.41
C HIS A 625 -6.61 -8.80 -23.06
N THR A 626 -7.31 -9.67 -22.33
CA THR A 626 -8.69 -9.45 -21.90
C THR A 626 -8.77 -8.19 -21.02
N ALA A 627 -7.88 -8.04 -20.04
CA ALA A 627 -7.78 -6.84 -19.21
C ALA A 627 -7.61 -5.55 -20.04
N ALA A 628 -6.75 -5.57 -21.07
CA ALA A 628 -6.55 -4.40 -21.92
C ALA A 628 -7.80 -4.05 -22.74
N LEU A 629 -8.48 -5.05 -23.32
CA LEU A 629 -9.70 -4.86 -24.12
C LEU A 629 -10.90 -4.45 -23.26
N TYR A 630 -11.04 -5.05 -22.08
CA TYR A 630 -12.09 -4.69 -21.11
C TYR A 630 -11.88 -3.28 -20.56
N LEU A 631 -10.63 -2.88 -20.30
CA LEU A 631 -10.28 -1.51 -19.95
C LEU A 631 -10.66 -0.52 -21.06
N MET A 632 -10.39 -0.87 -22.32
CA MET A 632 -10.82 -0.08 -23.47
C MET A 632 -12.35 0.05 -23.48
N GLN A 633 -13.09 -1.03 -23.25
CA GLN A 633 -14.55 -0.97 -23.14
C GLN A 633 -15.00 0.06 -22.09
N PHE A 634 -14.42 0.05 -20.88
CA PHE A 634 -14.72 1.06 -19.85
C PHE A 634 -14.38 2.50 -20.27
N GLN A 635 -13.26 2.71 -20.97
CA GLN A 635 -12.85 4.03 -21.44
C GLN A 635 -13.83 4.64 -22.45
N HIS A 636 -14.44 3.79 -23.28
CA HIS A 636 -15.36 4.22 -24.33
C HIS A 636 -16.80 4.39 -23.85
N ILE A 637 -17.17 3.99 -22.63
CA ILE A 637 -18.55 4.10 -22.15
C ILE A 637 -19.07 5.54 -22.23
N THR A 638 -18.30 6.52 -21.75
CA THR A 638 -18.76 7.92 -21.74
C THR A 638 -18.73 8.60 -23.11
N GLN A 639 -18.22 7.93 -24.15
CA GLN A 639 -18.22 8.46 -25.51
C GLN A 639 -19.59 8.19 -26.12
N ARG A 640 -20.39 9.24 -26.32
CA ARG A 640 -21.69 9.10 -26.98
C ARG A 640 -21.45 8.74 -28.44
N MET A 641 -21.87 7.53 -28.82
CA MET A 641 -21.99 7.16 -30.22
C MET A 641 -23.07 8.07 -30.83
N PRO A 642 -22.83 8.76 -31.96
CA PRO A 642 -23.90 9.49 -32.62
C PRO A 642 -24.99 8.47 -33.00
N HIS A 643 -26.19 8.62 -32.46
CA HIS A 643 -27.36 7.95 -33.03
C HIS A 643 -27.48 8.46 -34.47
N GLU A 644 -27.23 7.60 -35.46
CA GLU A 644 -27.73 7.88 -36.80
C GLU A 644 -29.24 8.01 -36.69
N PRO A 645 -29.84 9.16 -37.05
CA PRO A 645 -31.29 9.25 -37.12
C PRO A 645 -31.76 8.24 -38.18
N ASN A 646 -32.64 7.32 -37.78
CA ASN A 646 -33.31 6.38 -38.69
C ASN A 646 -33.81 7.14 -39.92
N ALA A 647 -33.29 6.76 -41.10
CA ALA A 647 -33.82 7.15 -42.40
C ALA A 647 -35.06 6.32 -42.76
#